data_AF-A0A348V0G8-F1
#
_entry.id   AF-A0A348V0G8-F1
#
_cell.length_a   1.000
_cell.length_b   1.000
_cell.length_c   1.000
_cell.angle_alpha   90.00
_cell.angle_beta   90.00
_cell.angle_gamma   90.00
#
_symmetry.space_group_name_H-M   'P 1'
#
loop_
_entity.id
_entity.type
_entity.pdbx_description
1 polymer ?
#
loop_
_entity_poly.entity_id
_entity_poly.type
_entity_poly.pdbx_seq_one_letter_code
_entity_poly.pdbx_strand_id
1 'polypeptide(L)'
;MEQDTQKLTAISAEDMAVVEQELLRTNRPLSTAELAEKLAFAKTASQRNQPVKIYDPYARYEVGDFIYKEYDESLQVGSKVTEPFQGGVVLKVINKINYPSYQCEMLEVDYDGGGTFRKYIDYMKKTRTQVLLPSNLENKALEPATLNQDQDPRLTELPLTEKDLKTLERNLRKALASSDSFFGWNDYWQLQAKRPEIGEDKIKEIQVALAGSIHSESTQNLVRQHFNLEPSSDLFELYCLTLNHLLEKKYRREFTCLSTSHWGKWHLKNVLNNLPAGLPISAPPVHVPDLGEVEGLQHTRVENFPFKVYLTWREILSGAIRVPRSLSREFDSREYQLVDDEDGKVYTVYYFPEGNYLLGLADYFCANNIPQGTSLTLDKKGPDQLTFWIKKSKKKTATIYLEYDRDSGRFILSGQEVYTLAMPNKSIFLEKEVVSRLLQLYEEVENLDLRQLLVKILTSPELTGNTRSLHFLRAYHMVDLLKPATAEDVEYVLNAAPEFVASEKKEGMYYYQEVKVLEEAALEEEARAEASLLSSLAEQLVSGEAAETEAAVPEALAQPEVPAETAAAEVEAPSAGAEPEIQVCLEPLKKEKEKEKEKPAKKKAKVEEKGPKPKKSERRVIEEKIMEEESEIEALEAIKAQEEELEEAAEGGEEAIPVEIEVAKEEPKFGFFAEMLKSALSKKQPGQEEEEEKEKK
;
A
#
# COMPACT_ATOMS: atom_id res chain seq x y z
N MET A 1 -39.92 23.79 -7.62
CA MET A 1 -38.65 23.59 -6.88
C MET A 1 -37.85 22.41 -7.45
N GLU A 2 -38.15 21.15 -7.12
CA GLU A 2 -37.37 20.00 -7.67
C GLU A 2 -37.39 19.95 -9.20
N GLN A 3 -38.57 20.16 -9.82
CA GLN A 3 -38.69 20.25 -11.29
C GLN A 3 -37.97 21.46 -11.91
N ASP A 4 -37.50 22.42 -11.13
CA ASP A 4 -36.85 23.65 -11.62
C ASP A 4 -35.33 23.58 -11.41
N THR A 5 -34.87 23.01 -10.30
CA THR A 5 -33.46 22.58 -10.15
C THR A 5 -33.10 21.48 -11.14
N GLN A 6 -34.04 20.58 -11.48
CA GLN A 6 -33.87 19.62 -12.59
C GLN A 6 -33.72 20.31 -13.96
N LYS A 7 -34.46 21.40 -14.26
CA LYS A 7 -34.27 22.18 -15.50
C LYS A 7 -32.93 22.92 -15.51
N LEU A 8 -32.49 23.44 -14.36
CA LEU A 8 -31.22 24.15 -14.21
C LEU A 8 -30.00 23.21 -14.30
N THR A 9 -30.13 21.94 -13.90
CA THR A 9 -29.04 20.94 -13.95
C THR A 9 -29.07 20.04 -15.19
N ALA A 10 -30.17 20.02 -15.95
CA ALA A 10 -30.25 19.38 -17.26
C ALA A 10 -29.54 20.21 -18.36
N ILE A 11 -29.09 19.53 -19.41
CA ILE A 11 -28.46 20.16 -20.59
C ILE A 11 -29.43 20.07 -21.78
N SER A 12 -29.71 21.20 -22.41
CA SER A 12 -30.48 21.34 -23.64
C SER A 12 -29.60 21.71 -24.83
N ALA A 13 -30.17 21.76 -26.04
CA ALA A 13 -29.44 22.22 -27.24
C ALA A 13 -29.04 23.70 -27.14
N GLU A 14 -29.84 24.53 -26.47
CA GLU A 14 -29.53 25.96 -26.24
C GLU A 14 -28.34 26.12 -25.30
N ASP A 15 -28.27 25.30 -24.24
CA ASP A 15 -27.12 25.26 -23.32
C ASP A 15 -25.81 24.89 -24.04
N MET A 16 -25.87 23.92 -24.95
CA MET A 16 -24.71 23.54 -25.77
C MET A 16 -24.28 24.68 -26.68
N ALA A 17 -25.21 25.39 -27.32
CA ALA A 17 -24.90 26.55 -28.17
C ALA A 17 -24.24 27.72 -27.39
N VAL A 18 -24.58 27.90 -26.10
CA VAL A 18 -23.87 28.85 -25.22
C VAL A 18 -22.43 28.38 -24.98
N VAL A 19 -22.21 27.09 -24.72
CA VAL A 19 -20.87 26.51 -24.53
C VAL A 19 -20.04 26.58 -25.83
N GLU A 20 -20.65 26.40 -27.00
CA GLU A 20 -20.00 26.68 -28.29
C GLU A 20 -19.57 28.16 -28.39
N GLN A 21 -20.43 29.12 -28.03
CA GLN A 21 -20.05 30.55 -28.07
C GLN A 21 -18.93 30.91 -27.09
N GLU A 22 -18.88 30.32 -25.90
CA GLU A 22 -17.77 30.54 -24.96
C GLU A 22 -16.44 30.00 -25.50
N LEU A 23 -16.44 28.78 -26.06
CA LEU A 23 -15.25 28.17 -26.67
C LEU A 23 -14.85 28.83 -28.00
N LEU A 24 -15.79 29.46 -28.72
CA LEU A 24 -15.46 30.30 -29.87
C LEU A 24 -14.63 31.54 -29.47
N ARG A 25 -14.83 32.11 -28.27
CA ARG A 25 -14.11 33.33 -27.82
C ARG A 25 -12.64 33.09 -27.48
N THR A 26 -12.26 31.91 -26.98
CA THR A 26 -10.87 31.61 -26.57
C THR A 26 -10.28 30.43 -27.33
N ASN A 27 -9.00 30.50 -27.70
CA ASN A 27 -8.30 29.33 -28.27
C ASN A 27 -7.85 28.36 -27.17
N ARG A 28 -7.57 28.91 -25.98
CA ARG A 28 -7.41 28.18 -24.72
C ARG A 28 -8.58 27.19 -24.50
N PRO A 29 -8.32 25.89 -24.29
CA PRO A 29 -9.31 24.95 -23.77
C PRO A 29 -9.82 25.38 -22.39
N LEU A 30 -11.05 24.99 -22.05
CA LEU A 30 -11.66 25.26 -20.75
C LEU A 30 -11.97 23.94 -20.04
N SER A 31 -11.86 23.91 -18.71
CA SER A 31 -12.27 22.74 -17.90
C SER A 31 -13.78 22.56 -17.87
N THR A 32 -14.27 21.36 -17.55
CA THR A 32 -15.73 21.14 -17.40
C THR A 32 -16.29 22.00 -16.26
N ALA A 33 -15.49 22.26 -15.21
CA ALA A 33 -15.87 23.14 -14.11
C ALA A 33 -16.06 24.60 -14.56
N GLU A 34 -15.08 25.19 -15.27
CA GLU A 34 -15.18 26.55 -15.84
C GLU A 34 -16.39 26.68 -16.79
N LEU A 35 -16.65 25.65 -17.61
CA LEU A 35 -17.80 25.64 -18.52
C LEU A 35 -19.14 25.49 -17.77
N ALA A 36 -19.18 24.68 -16.71
CA ALA A 36 -20.39 24.50 -15.90
C ALA A 36 -20.73 25.76 -15.08
N GLU A 37 -19.73 26.46 -14.56
CA GLU A 37 -19.90 27.76 -13.90
C GLU A 37 -20.46 28.81 -14.87
N LYS A 38 -19.81 29.00 -16.03
CA LYS A 38 -20.30 29.88 -17.10
C LYS A 38 -21.72 29.53 -17.54
N LEU A 39 -22.04 28.24 -17.66
CA LEU A 39 -23.37 27.78 -18.06
C LEU A 39 -24.42 28.04 -16.96
N ALA A 40 -24.07 27.89 -15.68
CA ALA A 40 -24.92 28.30 -14.56
C ALA A 40 -25.20 29.81 -14.59
N PHE A 41 -24.19 30.63 -14.93
CA PHE A 41 -24.33 32.06 -15.17
C PHE A 41 -25.12 32.41 -16.45
N ALA A 42 -25.24 31.52 -17.43
CA ALA A 42 -26.15 31.73 -18.57
C ALA A 42 -27.60 31.37 -18.19
N LYS A 43 -27.83 30.16 -17.67
CA LYS A 43 -29.16 29.62 -17.31
C LYS A 43 -29.96 30.51 -16.35
N THR A 44 -29.30 31.20 -15.44
CA THR A 44 -29.94 32.05 -14.41
C THR A 44 -29.98 33.55 -14.78
N ALA A 45 -29.49 33.95 -15.96
CA ALA A 45 -29.46 35.36 -16.37
C ALA A 45 -30.86 36.01 -16.42
N SER A 46 -31.89 35.23 -16.78
CA SER A 46 -33.30 35.66 -16.79
C SER A 46 -33.87 36.01 -15.41
N GLN A 47 -33.23 35.58 -14.32
CA GLN A 47 -33.58 35.94 -12.95
C GLN A 47 -32.80 37.16 -12.46
N ARG A 48 -31.55 37.32 -12.93
CA ARG A 48 -30.66 38.43 -12.56
C ARG A 48 -30.94 39.72 -13.33
N ASN A 49 -31.52 39.64 -14.52
CA ASN A 49 -32.04 40.81 -15.23
C ASN A 49 -33.34 41.39 -14.61
N GLN A 50 -33.89 40.78 -13.55
CA GLN A 50 -35.08 41.28 -12.85
C GLN A 50 -34.68 42.29 -11.76
N PRO A 51 -35.41 43.41 -11.64
CA PRO A 51 -35.06 44.50 -10.72
C PRO A 51 -35.17 44.03 -9.26
N VAL A 52 -34.15 44.37 -8.47
CA VAL A 52 -34.10 44.08 -7.04
C VAL A 52 -34.58 45.30 -6.26
N LYS A 53 -35.50 45.09 -5.33
CA LYS A 53 -36.00 46.11 -4.40
C LYS A 53 -35.15 46.12 -3.14
N ILE A 54 -34.79 47.29 -2.63
CA ILE A 54 -34.07 47.44 -1.35
C ILE A 54 -35.06 47.22 -0.20
N TYR A 55 -34.65 46.45 0.82
CA TYR A 55 -35.51 46.12 1.96
C TYR A 55 -35.76 47.30 2.91
N ASP A 56 -36.95 47.89 2.79
CA ASP A 56 -37.61 48.72 3.80
C ASP A 56 -38.79 47.96 4.46
N PRO A 57 -38.81 47.76 5.79
CA PRO A 57 -39.93 47.18 6.55
C PRO A 57 -41.28 47.93 6.47
N TYR A 58 -41.29 49.20 6.07
CA TYR A 58 -42.51 50.00 5.86
C TYR A 58 -43.03 49.95 4.42
N ALA A 59 -42.22 49.42 3.49
CA ALA A 59 -42.61 49.27 2.10
C ALA A 59 -43.41 47.99 1.83
N ARG A 60 -44.12 47.97 0.69
CA ARG A 60 -44.94 46.85 0.25
C ARG A 60 -44.27 46.05 -0.87
N TYR A 61 -44.32 44.73 -0.74
CA TYR A 61 -43.80 43.76 -1.71
C TYR A 61 -44.89 42.77 -2.11
N GLU A 62 -44.73 42.15 -3.26
CA GLU A 62 -45.62 41.12 -3.81
C GLU A 62 -44.88 39.79 -4.02
N VAL A 63 -45.65 38.71 -4.17
CA VAL A 63 -45.07 37.37 -4.39
C VAL A 63 -44.35 37.32 -5.74
N GLY A 64 -43.10 36.86 -5.72
CA GLY A 64 -42.17 36.90 -6.87
C GLY A 64 -41.17 38.05 -6.85
N ASP A 65 -41.31 39.05 -5.98
CA ASP A 65 -40.33 40.14 -5.84
C ASP A 65 -38.95 39.62 -5.36
N PHE A 66 -37.89 40.25 -5.88
CA PHE A 66 -36.53 40.14 -5.34
C PHE A 66 -36.22 41.30 -4.39
N ILE A 67 -35.66 40.98 -3.21
CA ILE A 67 -35.43 41.90 -2.11
C ILE A 67 -33.95 41.83 -1.67
N TYR A 68 -33.23 42.95 -1.74
CA TYR A 68 -31.87 43.09 -1.20
C TYR A 68 -31.94 43.46 0.29
N LYS A 69 -31.30 42.65 1.14
CA LYS A 69 -31.08 42.96 2.56
C LYS A 69 -29.64 42.63 2.95
N GLU A 70 -29.03 43.53 3.70
CA GLU A 70 -27.74 43.28 4.36
C GLU A 70 -27.91 42.49 5.67
N TYR A 71 -26.95 41.61 5.93
CA TYR A 71 -26.84 40.81 7.14
C TYR A 71 -25.42 40.95 7.69
N ASP A 72 -25.30 41.05 9.01
CA ASP A 72 -24.04 41.04 9.77
C ASP A 72 -24.27 40.24 11.06
N GLU A 73 -24.50 38.94 10.89
CA GLU A 73 -25.08 38.05 11.90
C GLU A 73 -24.44 36.65 11.84
N SER A 74 -24.46 35.92 12.96
CA SER A 74 -24.00 34.51 12.98
C SER A 74 -25.14 33.56 12.60
N LEU A 75 -25.06 32.98 11.40
CA LEU A 75 -26.12 32.15 10.84
C LEU A 75 -26.00 30.69 11.29
N GLN A 76 -27.09 30.11 11.78
CA GLN A 76 -27.14 28.71 12.18
C GLN A 76 -27.29 27.79 10.96
N VAL A 77 -26.17 27.25 10.48
CA VAL A 77 -26.11 26.32 9.34
C VAL A 77 -26.30 24.85 9.76
N GLY A 78 -26.37 24.56 11.06
CA GLY A 78 -26.62 23.21 11.57
C GLY A 78 -26.93 23.18 13.07
N SER A 79 -27.37 22.03 13.59
CA SER A 79 -27.85 21.89 14.98
C SER A 79 -26.80 22.14 16.07
N LYS A 80 -25.52 22.27 15.72
CA LYS A 80 -24.42 22.70 16.59
C LYS A 80 -23.40 23.60 15.85
N VAL A 81 -23.76 24.16 14.70
CA VAL A 81 -22.83 24.89 13.82
C VAL A 81 -23.42 26.24 13.44
N THR A 82 -22.68 27.29 13.77
CA THR A 82 -22.96 28.69 13.42
C THR A 82 -21.76 29.25 12.66
N GLU A 83 -21.99 29.76 11.45
CA GLU A 83 -20.97 30.42 10.64
C GLU A 83 -21.24 31.95 10.68
N PRO A 84 -20.25 32.82 10.92
CA PRO A 84 -20.43 34.26 10.82
C PRO A 84 -20.66 34.65 9.35
N PHE A 85 -21.65 35.51 9.11
CA PHE A 85 -21.97 36.00 7.76
C PHE A 85 -22.13 37.52 7.77
N GLN A 86 -21.35 38.19 6.92
CA GLN A 86 -21.44 39.63 6.67
C GLN A 86 -21.53 39.86 5.16
N GLY A 87 -22.64 40.44 4.69
CA GLY A 87 -22.88 40.65 3.26
C GLY A 87 -24.31 41.05 2.90
N GLY A 88 -24.46 41.59 1.68
CA GLY A 88 -25.76 41.87 1.06
C GLY A 88 -26.32 40.63 0.36
N VAL A 89 -27.59 40.30 0.60
CA VAL A 89 -28.24 39.07 0.12
C VAL A 89 -29.50 39.43 -0.65
N VAL A 90 -29.69 38.84 -1.83
CA VAL A 90 -30.92 39.01 -2.62
C VAL A 90 -31.86 37.83 -2.41
N LEU A 91 -32.93 38.09 -1.68
CA LEU A 91 -33.96 37.15 -1.28
C LEU A 91 -35.16 37.23 -2.23
N LYS A 92 -35.99 36.18 -2.27
CA LYS A 92 -37.13 36.06 -3.18
C LYS A 92 -38.41 35.78 -2.42
N VAL A 93 -39.44 36.61 -2.60
CA VAL A 93 -40.73 36.43 -1.91
C VAL A 93 -41.47 35.23 -2.49
N ILE A 94 -41.60 34.16 -1.70
CA ILE A 94 -42.34 32.94 -2.06
C ILE A 94 -43.83 33.10 -1.78
N ASN A 95 -44.15 33.73 -0.65
CA ASN A 95 -45.49 33.74 -0.07
C ASN A 95 -45.63 34.93 0.91
N LYS A 96 -46.87 35.33 1.21
CA LYS A 96 -47.20 36.56 1.93
C LYS A 96 -48.34 36.31 2.93
N ILE A 97 -48.04 36.48 4.22
CA ILE A 97 -48.94 36.14 5.33
C ILE A 97 -49.27 37.42 6.11
N ASN A 98 -50.54 37.81 6.15
CA ASN A 98 -50.97 38.98 6.93
C ASN A 98 -51.03 38.62 8.43
N TYR A 99 -50.43 39.44 9.29
CA TYR A 99 -50.47 39.30 10.75
C TYR A 99 -51.15 40.53 11.40
N PRO A 100 -52.50 40.54 11.53
CA PRO A 100 -53.24 41.66 12.10
C PRO A 100 -52.78 42.07 13.50
N SER A 101 -52.36 41.11 14.33
CA SER A 101 -51.85 41.31 15.69
C SER A 101 -50.60 42.19 15.77
N TYR A 102 -49.84 42.30 14.67
CA TYR A 102 -48.60 43.08 14.57
C TYR A 102 -48.68 44.21 13.53
N GLN A 103 -49.87 44.45 12.95
CA GLN A 103 -50.12 45.48 11.93
C GLN A 103 -49.09 45.47 10.77
N CYS A 104 -48.73 44.27 10.29
CA CYS A 104 -47.78 44.07 9.20
C CYS A 104 -48.07 42.81 8.36
N GLU A 105 -47.42 42.74 7.21
CA GLU A 105 -47.44 41.62 6.29
C GLU A 105 -46.08 40.87 6.39
N MET A 106 -46.07 39.61 6.79
CA MET A 106 -44.87 38.78 6.83
C MET A 106 -44.61 38.14 5.46
N LEU A 107 -43.42 38.36 4.91
CA LEU A 107 -42.95 37.78 3.66
C LEU A 107 -42.18 36.51 3.96
N GLU A 108 -42.61 35.38 3.43
CA GLU A 108 -41.85 34.14 3.44
C GLU A 108 -40.87 34.15 2.25
N VAL A 109 -39.58 34.02 2.54
CA VAL A 109 -38.49 34.28 1.58
C VAL A 109 -37.60 33.06 1.31
N ASP A 110 -37.16 32.93 0.07
CA ASP A 110 -36.11 32.00 -0.36
C ASP A 110 -34.80 32.73 -0.69
N TYR A 111 -33.73 31.96 -0.84
CA TYR A 111 -32.46 32.40 -1.41
C TYR A 111 -31.98 31.37 -2.43
N ASP A 112 -32.00 31.74 -3.72
CA ASP A 112 -31.68 30.86 -4.85
C ASP A 112 -30.15 30.70 -5.08
N GLY A 113 -29.29 31.49 -4.42
CA GLY A 113 -27.83 31.48 -4.57
C GLY A 113 -27.09 30.40 -3.75
N GLY A 114 -25.76 30.36 -3.87
CA GLY A 114 -24.88 29.41 -3.18
C GLY A 114 -24.32 29.87 -1.81
N GLY A 115 -23.35 29.14 -1.27
CA GLY A 115 -22.58 29.54 -0.08
C GLY A 115 -23.29 29.42 1.28
N THR A 116 -22.75 30.10 2.29
CA THR A 116 -23.16 29.98 3.70
C THR A 116 -24.61 30.36 3.97
N PHE A 117 -25.12 31.43 3.35
CA PHE A 117 -26.52 31.84 3.53
C PHE A 117 -27.49 30.76 3.03
N ARG A 118 -27.13 30.04 1.96
CA ARG A 118 -27.91 28.91 1.45
C ARG A 118 -27.96 27.74 2.44
N LYS A 119 -26.83 27.41 3.09
CA LYS A 119 -26.80 26.38 4.16
C LYS A 119 -27.80 26.70 5.28
N TYR A 120 -27.91 27.97 5.66
CA TYR A 120 -28.87 28.44 6.67
C TYR A 120 -30.33 28.27 6.21
N ILE A 121 -30.68 28.71 4.99
CA ILE A 121 -32.03 28.51 4.44
C ILE A 121 -32.40 27.01 4.32
N ASP A 122 -31.47 26.16 3.86
CA ASP A 122 -31.70 24.72 3.77
C ASP A 122 -31.80 24.05 5.16
N TYR A 123 -31.09 24.55 6.17
CA TYR A 123 -31.23 24.11 7.56
C TYR A 123 -32.61 24.49 8.13
N MET A 124 -33.05 25.74 7.97
CA MET A 124 -34.36 26.21 8.42
C MET A 124 -35.50 25.45 7.74
N LYS A 125 -35.41 25.19 6.44
CA LYS A 125 -36.35 24.32 5.72
C LYS A 125 -36.36 22.89 6.27
N LYS A 126 -35.19 22.32 6.61
CA LYS A 126 -35.07 20.99 7.23
C LYS A 126 -35.70 20.94 8.63
N THR A 127 -35.65 22.01 9.42
CA THR A 127 -36.34 22.11 10.73
C THR A 127 -37.81 22.53 10.63
N ARG A 128 -38.33 22.75 9.40
CA ARG A 128 -39.67 23.31 9.12
C ARG A 128 -39.89 24.70 9.73
N THR A 129 -38.81 25.47 9.85
CA THR A 129 -38.81 26.86 10.31
C THR A 129 -38.87 27.78 9.10
N GLN A 130 -39.91 28.62 9.03
CA GLN A 130 -40.01 29.64 7.97
C GLN A 130 -39.09 30.82 8.26
N VAL A 131 -38.41 31.31 7.23
CA VAL A 131 -37.68 32.59 7.30
C VAL A 131 -38.63 33.69 6.83
N LEU A 132 -38.98 34.58 7.75
CA LEU A 132 -39.98 35.63 7.56
C LEU A 132 -39.33 37.02 7.68
N LEU A 133 -39.67 37.92 6.76
CA LEU A 133 -39.35 39.35 6.86
C LEU A 133 -40.64 40.17 7.05
N PRO A 134 -40.74 41.06 8.05
CA PRO A 134 -41.86 41.98 8.16
C PRO A 134 -41.84 43.01 7.03
N SER A 135 -43.02 43.38 6.53
CA SER A 135 -43.23 44.40 5.52
C SER A 135 -44.53 45.17 5.77
N ASN A 136 -44.68 46.34 5.14
CA ASN A 136 -45.86 47.19 5.25
C ASN A 136 -46.28 47.48 6.71
N LEU A 137 -45.30 47.67 7.61
CA LEU A 137 -45.53 48.04 9.00
C LEU A 137 -46.42 49.29 9.11
N GLU A 138 -47.34 49.28 10.07
CA GLU A 138 -48.32 50.35 10.31
C GLU A 138 -49.24 50.64 9.09
N ASN A 139 -49.25 49.75 8.08
CA ASN A 139 -49.95 49.90 6.80
C ASN A 139 -49.54 51.15 5.99
N LYS A 140 -48.28 51.60 6.09
CA LYS A 140 -47.79 52.80 5.38
C LYS A 140 -47.73 52.66 3.86
N ALA A 141 -47.69 51.43 3.34
CA ALA A 141 -47.74 51.10 1.92
C ALA A 141 -46.75 51.89 1.03
N LEU A 142 -45.51 52.09 1.51
CA LEU A 142 -44.47 52.77 0.73
C LEU A 142 -44.04 51.92 -0.48
N GLU A 143 -43.65 52.58 -1.57
CA GLU A 143 -43.01 51.93 -2.71
C GLU A 143 -41.51 51.72 -2.42
N PRO A 144 -40.97 50.50 -2.53
CA PRO A 144 -39.57 50.24 -2.21
C PRO A 144 -38.62 50.77 -3.29
N ALA A 145 -37.50 51.34 -2.87
CA ALA A 145 -36.44 51.78 -3.78
C ALA A 145 -35.86 50.59 -4.57
N THR A 146 -35.42 50.81 -5.81
CA THR A 146 -34.74 49.79 -6.63
C THR A 146 -33.23 49.90 -6.47
N LEU A 147 -32.54 48.76 -6.35
CA LEU A 147 -31.08 48.67 -6.28
C LEU A 147 -30.45 48.92 -7.67
N ASN A 148 -29.29 49.58 -7.71
CA ASN A 148 -28.53 49.74 -8.95
C ASN A 148 -27.94 48.38 -9.38
N GLN A 149 -27.89 48.10 -10.69
CA GLN A 149 -27.36 46.82 -11.19
C GLN A 149 -25.91 46.59 -10.78
N ASP A 150 -25.07 47.63 -10.76
CA ASP A 150 -23.66 47.56 -10.33
C ASP A 150 -23.47 47.18 -8.85
N GLN A 151 -24.55 47.14 -8.07
CA GLN A 151 -24.57 46.79 -6.64
C GLN A 151 -25.30 45.47 -6.35
N ASP A 152 -25.77 44.76 -7.38
CA ASP A 152 -26.46 43.48 -7.23
C ASP A 152 -25.45 42.33 -6.97
N PRO A 153 -25.40 41.74 -5.76
CA PRO A 153 -24.42 40.71 -5.42
C PRO A 153 -24.58 39.45 -6.28
N ARG A 154 -25.76 39.23 -6.88
CA ARG A 154 -26.03 38.11 -7.79
C ARG A 154 -25.17 38.18 -9.07
N LEU A 155 -24.51 39.29 -9.38
CA LEU A 155 -23.54 39.39 -10.48
C LEU A 155 -22.20 38.69 -10.15
N THR A 156 -21.88 38.52 -8.86
CA THR A 156 -20.61 37.93 -8.39
C THR A 156 -20.78 36.65 -7.58
N GLU A 157 -21.96 36.41 -6.99
CA GLU A 157 -22.26 35.18 -6.25
C GLU A 157 -22.50 33.98 -7.19
N LEU A 158 -22.11 32.78 -6.75
CA LEU A 158 -22.39 31.54 -7.47
C LEU A 158 -23.92 31.31 -7.55
N PRO A 159 -24.50 31.17 -8.76
CA PRO A 159 -25.94 31.20 -8.96
C PRO A 159 -26.63 29.83 -8.79
N LEU A 160 -25.92 28.84 -8.23
CA LEU A 160 -26.40 27.48 -7.93
C LEU A 160 -25.72 26.96 -6.65
N THR A 161 -26.31 25.95 -6.02
CA THR A 161 -25.64 25.25 -4.91
C THR A 161 -24.46 24.41 -5.42
N GLU A 162 -23.48 24.11 -4.57
CA GLU A 162 -22.35 23.24 -4.91
C GLU A 162 -22.78 21.85 -5.44
N LYS A 163 -23.93 21.35 -4.97
CA LYS A 163 -24.49 20.06 -5.39
C LYS A 163 -25.10 20.14 -6.78
N ASP A 164 -25.83 21.22 -7.06
CA ASP A 164 -26.41 21.46 -8.37
C ASP A 164 -25.33 21.76 -9.40
N LEU A 165 -24.28 22.53 -9.04
CA LEU A 165 -23.13 22.80 -9.90
C LEU A 165 -22.36 21.51 -10.25
N LYS A 166 -22.06 20.65 -9.27
CA LYS A 166 -21.44 19.32 -9.52
C LYS A 166 -22.35 18.39 -10.35
N THR A 167 -23.66 18.53 -10.24
CA THR A 167 -24.63 17.78 -11.05
C THR A 167 -24.67 18.31 -12.50
N LEU A 168 -24.66 19.63 -12.67
CA LEU A 168 -24.55 20.31 -13.97
C LEU A 168 -23.24 19.96 -14.67
N GLU A 169 -22.11 20.02 -13.97
CA GLU A 169 -20.79 19.60 -14.45
C GLU A 169 -20.79 18.13 -14.92
N ARG A 170 -21.35 17.20 -14.12
CA ARG A 170 -21.47 15.79 -14.50
C ARG A 170 -22.36 15.57 -15.72
N ASN A 171 -23.41 16.36 -15.89
CA ASN A 171 -24.31 16.27 -17.04
C ASN A 171 -23.70 16.93 -18.29
N LEU A 172 -22.99 18.05 -18.13
CA LEU A 172 -22.25 18.74 -19.19
C LEU A 172 -21.12 17.87 -19.73
N ARG A 173 -20.34 17.20 -18.86
CA ARG A 173 -19.28 16.25 -19.28
C ARG A 173 -19.83 15.14 -20.19
N LYS A 174 -21.04 14.64 -19.92
CA LYS A 174 -21.73 13.65 -20.76
C LYS A 174 -22.20 14.24 -22.10
N ALA A 175 -22.76 15.45 -22.08
CA ALA A 175 -23.25 16.13 -23.29
C ALA A 175 -22.11 16.49 -24.25
N LEU A 176 -20.98 16.99 -23.71
CA LEU A 176 -19.75 17.24 -24.47
C LEU A 176 -19.16 15.93 -25.03
N ALA A 177 -19.10 14.86 -24.23
CA ALA A 177 -18.58 13.56 -24.67
C ALA A 177 -19.45 12.84 -25.72
N SER A 178 -20.68 13.29 -25.96
CA SER A 178 -21.63 12.70 -26.92
C SER A 178 -21.96 13.60 -28.12
N SER A 179 -21.27 14.73 -28.28
CA SER A 179 -21.45 15.67 -29.39
C SER A 179 -20.18 15.82 -30.22
N ASP A 180 -20.29 15.53 -31.53
CA ASP A 180 -19.18 15.62 -32.49
C ASP A 180 -18.67 17.05 -32.74
N SER A 181 -19.40 18.09 -32.30
CA SER A 181 -18.93 19.49 -32.30
C SER A 181 -17.68 19.71 -31.44
N PHE A 182 -17.44 18.85 -30.45
CA PHE A 182 -16.43 19.06 -29.41
C PHE A 182 -15.37 17.95 -29.41
N PHE A 183 -14.17 18.33 -28.97
CA PHE A 183 -13.14 17.38 -28.60
C PHE A 183 -12.54 17.77 -27.25
N GLY A 184 -12.07 16.76 -26.51
CA GLY A 184 -11.49 16.97 -25.20
C GLY A 184 -10.56 15.84 -24.80
N TRP A 185 -9.88 16.04 -23.67
CA TRP A 185 -9.00 15.07 -23.03
C TRP A 185 -9.02 15.30 -21.52
N ASN A 186 -9.22 14.23 -20.76
CA ASN A 186 -9.58 14.28 -19.34
C ASN A 186 -10.74 15.25 -19.06
N ASP A 187 -10.45 16.43 -18.52
CA ASP A 187 -11.47 17.44 -18.18
C ASP A 187 -11.48 18.69 -19.08
N TYR A 188 -10.53 18.81 -20.01
CA TYR A 188 -10.39 19.98 -20.88
C TYR A 188 -11.10 19.78 -22.22
N TRP A 189 -11.79 20.82 -22.69
CA TRP A 189 -12.61 20.78 -23.91
C TRP A 189 -12.35 21.97 -24.84
N GLN A 190 -12.52 21.74 -26.14
CA GLN A 190 -12.50 22.75 -27.20
C GLN A 190 -13.34 22.28 -28.40
N LEU A 191 -13.71 23.20 -29.29
CA LEU A 191 -14.48 22.92 -30.50
C LEU A 191 -13.62 22.22 -31.57
N GLN A 192 -14.17 21.16 -32.16
CA GLN A 192 -13.54 20.38 -33.24
C GLN A 192 -13.23 21.28 -34.46
N ALA A 193 -13.98 22.35 -34.69
CA ALA A 193 -13.70 23.35 -35.73
C ALA A 193 -12.46 24.24 -35.48
N LYS A 194 -11.95 24.31 -34.25
CA LYS A 194 -10.70 25.02 -33.89
C LYS A 194 -9.46 24.12 -33.86
N ARG A 195 -9.65 22.81 -34.02
CA ARG A 195 -8.61 21.80 -33.82
C ARG A 195 -7.48 21.94 -34.86
N PRO A 196 -6.22 22.15 -34.45
CA PRO A 196 -5.08 22.14 -35.37
C PRO A 196 -4.90 20.78 -36.04
N GLU A 197 -4.54 20.78 -37.32
CA GLU A 197 -4.19 19.55 -38.05
C GLU A 197 -2.75 19.13 -37.70
N ILE A 198 -2.61 18.03 -36.96
CA ILE A 198 -1.32 17.41 -36.69
C ILE A 198 -1.06 16.31 -37.72
N GLY A 199 -0.15 16.58 -38.66
CA GLY A 199 0.26 15.62 -39.69
C GLY A 199 0.94 14.37 -39.11
N GLU A 200 0.75 13.22 -39.77
CA GLU A 200 1.24 11.93 -39.28
C GLU A 200 2.76 11.87 -39.13
N ASP A 201 3.51 12.61 -39.94
CA ASP A 201 4.97 12.63 -39.89
C ASP A 201 5.49 13.25 -38.58
N LYS A 202 4.76 14.20 -37.97
CA LYS A 202 5.07 14.71 -36.63
C LYS A 202 4.86 13.66 -35.54
N ILE A 203 3.93 12.73 -35.73
CA ILE A 203 3.73 11.60 -34.81
C ILE A 203 4.85 10.57 -34.96
N LYS A 204 5.34 10.35 -36.20
CA LYS A 204 6.52 9.51 -36.47
C LYS A 204 7.80 10.12 -35.88
N GLU A 205 7.98 11.44 -35.97
CA GLU A 205 9.09 12.13 -35.28
C GLU A 205 9.05 11.90 -33.76
N ILE A 206 7.89 12.10 -33.12
CA ILE A 206 7.70 11.86 -31.68
C ILE A 206 7.95 10.39 -31.33
N GLN A 207 7.47 9.46 -32.16
CA GLN A 207 7.69 8.02 -31.99
C GLN A 207 9.19 7.67 -32.07
N VAL A 208 9.96 8.24 -33.00
CA VAL A 208 11.40 8.03 -33.09
C VAL A 208 12.13 8.64 -31.89
N ALA A 209 11.74 9.84 -31.44
CA ALA A 209 12.31 10.48 -30.25
C ALA A 209 12.08 9.64 -28.98
N LEU A 210 10.85 9.16 -28.77
CA LEU A 210 10.51 8.30 -27.64
C LEU A 210 11.15 6.90 -27.74
N ALA A 211 11.34 6.34 -28.94
CA ALA A 211 12.00 5.04 -29.11
C ALA A 211 13.50 5.06 -28.77
N GLY A 212 14.14 6.24 -28.79
CA GLY A 212 15.52 6.45 -28.34
C GLY A 212 15.68 6.74 -26.85
N SER A 213 14.60 6.76 -26.07
CA SER A 213 14.57 7.11 -24.65
C SER A 213 13.99 5.98 -23.80
N ILE A 214 14.48 5.85 -22.56
CA ILE A 214 13.86 5.03 -21.49
C ILE A 214 12.85 5.88 -20.69
N HIS A 215 12.99 7.20 -20.74
CA HIS A 215 12.15 8.16 -20.04
C HIS A 215 10.96 8.60 -20.90
N SER A 216 9.80 8.76 -20.27
CA SER A 216 8.64 9.41 -20.87
C SER A 216 8.88 10.90 -21.12
N GLU A 217 8.09 11.49 -22.03
CA GLU A 217 8.09 12.94 -22.22
C GLU A 217 6.74 13.56 -21.89
N SER A 218 6.78 14.80 -21.41
CA SER A 218 5.57 15.58 -21.16
C SER A 218 4.98 16.10 -22.46
N THR A 219 3.66 16.15 -22.56
CA THR A 219 2.97 16.76 -23.72
C THR A 219 3.45 18.19 -23.99
N GLN A 220 3.75 18.94 -22.93
CA GLN A 220 4.31 20.29 -23.01
C GLN A 220 5.68 20.32 -23.70
N ASN A 221 6.57 19.36 -23.41
CA ASN A 221 7.87 19.25 -24.07
C ASN A 221 7.72 18.80 -25.53
N LEU A 222 6.86 17.80 -25.81
CA LEU A 222 6.59 17.35 -27.17
C LEU A 222 6.04 18.48 -28.07
N VAL A 223 5.16 19.32 -27.53
CA VAL A 223 4.63 20.51 -28.24
C VAL A 223 5.73 21.55 -28.49
N ARG A 224 6.60 21.86 -27.50
CA ARG A 224 7.74 22.76 -27.73
C ARG A 224 8.69 22.21 -28.79
N GLN A 225 9.15 20.97 -28.64
CA GLN A 225 10.21 20.37 -29.47
C GLN A 225 9.77 20.14 -30.92
N HIS A 226 8.58 19.56 -31.16
CA HIS A 226 8.17 19.18 -32.51
C HIS A 226 7.39 20.26 -33.26
N PHE A 227 6.76 21.22 -32.55
CA PHE A 227 5.88 22.25 -33.13
C PHE A 227 6.41 23.69 -32.91
N ASN A 228 7.49 23.88 -32.14
CA ASN A 228 8.12 25.19 -31.87
C ASN A 228 7.17 26.21 -31.21
N LEU A 229 6.26 25.75 -30.34
CA LEU A 229 5.34 26.59 -29.58
C LEU A 229 5.77 26.68 -28.12
N GLU A 230 6.07 27.88 -27.62
CA GLU A 230 6.31 28.12 -26.18
C GLU A 230 5.00 28.29 -25.40
N PRO A 231 4.99 28.04 -24.06
CA PRO A 231 3.80 28.17 -23.21
C PRO A 231 3.13 29.55 -23.18
N SER A 232 3.84 30.60 -23.62
CA SER A 232 3.31 31.96 -23.75
C SER A 232 2.49 32.18 -25.04
N SER A 233 2.32 31.15 -25.88
CA SER A 233 1.49 31.22 -27.07
C SER A 233 0.03 30.83 -26.78
N ASP A 234 -0.93 31.64 -27.28
CA ASP A 234 -2.38 31.37 -27.19
C ASP A 234 -2.82 30.03 -27.80
N LEU A 235 -1.95 29.40 -28.61
CA LEU A 235 -2.18 28.10 -29.24
C LEU A 235 -1.55 26.93 -28.47
N PHE A 236 -0.72 27.18 -27.46
CA PHE A 236 0.05 26.13 -26.79
C PHE A 236 -0.84 25.07 -26.11
N GLU A 237 -1.77 25.50 -25.24
CA GLU A 237 -2.71 24.58 -24.57
C GLU A 237 -3.63 23.87 -25.57
N LEU A 238 -3.94 24.50 -26.71
CA LEU A 238 -4.72 23.92 -27.79
C LEU A 238 -3.97 22.80 -28.53
N TYR A 239 -2.67 22.97 -28.79
CA TYR A 239 -1.83 21.91 -29.34
C TYR A 239 -1.63 20.77 -28.33
N CYS A 240 -1.46 21.06 -27.04
CA CYS A 240 -1.41 20.04 -25.99
C CYS A 240 -2.68 19.19 -25.95
N LEU A 241 -3.86 19.82 -25.92
CA LEU A 241 -5.16 19.12 -25.97
C LEU A 241 -5.27 18.24 -27.23
N THR A 242 -4.89 18.78 -28.38
CA THR A 242 -5.05 18.14 -29.69
C THR A 242 -4.11 16.95 -29.85
N LEU A 243 -2.86 17.07 -29.38
CA LEU A 243 -1.89 15.98 -29.37
C LEU A 243 -2.39 14.85 -28.46
N ASN A 244 -2.77 15.15 -27.21
CA ASN A 244 -3.31 14.16 -26.26
C ASN A 244 -4.50 13.39 -26.82
N HIS A 245 -5.51 14.11 -27.33
CA HIS A 245 -6.71 13.52 -27.89
C HIS A 245 -6.41 12.63 -29.12
N LEU A 246 -5.44 13.02 -29.94
CA LEU A 246 -4.99 12.25 -31.09
C LEU A 246 -4.21 10.99 -30.69
N LEU A 247 -3.32 11.08 -29.69
CA LEU A 247 -2.59 9.93 -29.17
C LEU A 247 -3.54 8.92 -28.52
N GLU A 248 -4.53 9.39 -27.74
CA GLU A 248 -5.48 8.51 -27.07
C GLU A 248 -6.53 7.90 -28.01
N LYS A 249 -7.05 8.62 -29.01
CA LYS A 249 -8.05 8.08 -29.94
C LYS A 249 -7.46 7.32 -31.12
N LYS A 250 -6.43 7.86 -31.80
CA LYS A 250 -5.89 7.28 -33.04
C LYS A 250 -4.71 6.34 -32.80
N TYR A 251 -3.76 6.72 -31.93
CA TYR A 251 -2.50 5.98 -31.75
C TYR A 251 -2.42 5.16 -30.43
N ARG A 252 -3.58 4.85 -29.82
CA ARG A 252 -3.72 4.09 -28.56
C ARG A 252 -3.07 2.69 -28.57
N ARG A 253 -2.70 2.17 -29.74
CA ARG A 253 -1.99 0.88 -29.88
C ARG A 253 -0.48 1.03 -29.68
N GLU A 254 0.07 2.20 -29.95
CA GLU A 254 1.51 2.48 -29.93
C GLU A 254 1.91 3.30 -28.68
N PHE A 255 1.04 4.20 -28.23
CA PHE A 255 1.29 5.12 -27.12
C PHE A 255 0.52 4.75 -25.84
N THR A 256 1.09 5.08 -24.68
CA THR A 256 0.43 5.05 -23.36
C THR A 256 0.63 6.39 -22.66
N CYS A 257 -0.42 6.92 -22.04
CA CYS A 257 -0.35 8.02 -21.08
C CYS A 257 0.00 7.42 -19.70
N LEU A 258 1.07 7.91 -19.06
CA LEU A 258 1.60 7.32 -17.81
C LEU A 258 1.20 8.05 -16.54
N SER A 259 0.95 9.35 -16.67
CA SER A 259 0.29 10.21 -15.67
C SER A 259 -0.48 11.27 -16.45
N THR A 260 -1.60 11.73 -15.92
CA THR A 260 -2.43 12.81 -16.49
C THR A 260 -1.99 14.21 -16.04
N SER A 261 -1.06 14.30 -15.09
CA SER A 261 -0.55 15.54 -14.49
C SER A 261 0.12 16.46 -15.53
N HIS A 262 -0.08 17.77 -15.43
CA HIS A 262 0.54 18.81 -16.28
C HIS A 262 0.41 18.59 -17.81
N TRP A 263 -0.82 18.37 -18.30
CA TRP A 263 -1.12 17.96 -19.68
C TRP A 263 -0.64 16.55 -20.05
N GLY A 264 -0.16 15.77 -19.08
CA GLY A 264 0.15 14.36 -19.21
C GLY A 264 1.57 14.05 -19.67
N LYS A 265 1.95 12.80 -19.45
CA LYS A 265 3.22 12.20 -19.89
C LYS A 265 2.96 11.00 -20.78
N TRP A 266 3.68 10.91 -21.89
CA TRP A 266 3.51 9.87 -22.90
C TRP A 266 4.80 9.11 -23.17
N HIS A 267 4.65 7.80 -23.41
CA HIS A 267 5.73 6.95 -23.88
C HIS A 267 5.16 5.79 -24.73
N LEU A 268 6.03 4.98 -25.33
CA LEU A 268 5.64 3.91 -26.25
C LEU A 268 5.37 2.60 -25.52
N LYS A 269 4.29 1.91 -25.90
CA LYS A 269 3.89 0.60 -25.37
C LYS A 269 4.96 -0.45 -25.54
N ASN A 270 5.54 -0.53 -26.74
CA ASN A 270 6.55 -1.54 -27.05
C ASN A 270 7.86 -1.29 -26.28
N VAL A 271 8.20 -0.03 -25.97
CA VAL A 271 9.38 0.26 -25.14
C VAL A 271 9.10 -0.13 -23.69
N LEU A 272 8.01 0.38 -23.10
CA LEU A 272 7.63 0.09 -21.71
C LEU A 272 7.44 -1.40 -21.43
N ASN A 273 6.72 -2.12 -22.28
CA ASN A 273 6.49 -3.55 -22.11
C ASN A 273 7.76 -4.39 -22.33
N ASN A 274 8.78 -3.84 -23.00
CA ASN A 274 10.09 -4.48 -23.14
C ASN A 274 11.09 -4.10 -22.03
N LEU A 275 10.83 -3.08 -21.19
CA LEU A 275 11.73 -2.72 -20.07
C LEU A 275 11.96 -3.87 -19.08
N PRO A 276 10.98 -4.74 -18.75
CA PRO A 276 11.23 -5.91 -17.92
C PRO A 276 11.95 -7.05 -18.66
N ALA A 277 11.98 -7.07 -20.00
CA ALA A 277 12.36 -8.25 -20.76
C ALA A 277 13.83 -8.64 -20.55
N GLY A 278 14.07 -9.86 -20.10
CA GLY A 278 15.42 -10.34 -19.75
C GLY A 278 15.92 -9.82 -18.39
N LEU A 279 15.07 -9.17 -17.59
CA LEU A 279 15.30 -8.96 -16.17
C LEU A 279 14.76 -10.15 -15.35
N PRO A 280 15.39 -10.52 -14.21
CA PRO A 280 14.94 -11.60 -13.35
C PRO A 280 13.45 -11.55 -12.97
N ILE A 281 12.88 -10.35 -12.77
CA ILE A 281 11.48 -10.14 -12.39
C ILE A 281 10.47 -10.49 -13.49
N SER A 282 10.91 -10.66 -14.74
CA SER A 282 10.05 -11.02 -15.89
C SER A 282 9.93 -12.52 -16.16
N ALA A 283 10.70 -13.35 -15.43
CA ALA A 283 10.67 -14.80 -15.59
C ALA A 283 9.28 -15.38 -15.21
N PRO A 284 8.84 -16.48 -15.84
CA PRO A 284 7.51 -17.06 -15.60
C PRO A 284 7.39 -17.59 -14.16
N PRO A 285 6.30 -17.28 -13.44
CA PRO A 285 6.13 -17.73 -12.06
C PRO A 285 5.92 -19.24 -11.94
N VAL A 286 6.29 -19.78 -10.77
CA VAL A 286 5.98 -21.17 -10.41
C VAL A 286 4.48 -21.41 -10.37
N HIS A 287 4.04 -22.60 -10.78
CA HIS A 287 2.64 -22.98 -10.67
C HIS A 287 2.24 -23.12 -9.19
N VAL A 288 1.27 -22.32 -8.77
CA VAL A 288 0.60 -22.44 -7.48
C VAL A 288 -0.54 -23.46 -7.63
N PRO A 289 -0.55 -24.57 -6.89
CA PRO A 289 -1.67 -25.50 -6.91
C PRO A 289 -2.91 -24.88 -6.24
N ASP A 290 -4.10 -25.19 -6.75
CA ASP A 290 -5.36 -24.87 -6.07
C ASP A 290 -5.55 -25.84 -4.90
N LEU A 291 -5.64 -25.29 -3.68
CA LEU A 291 -5.80 -26.00 -2.42
C LEU A 291 -7.05 -25.53 -1.65
N GLY A 292 -7.96 -24.80 -2.31
CA GLY A 292 -9.19 -24.26 -1.72
C GLY A 292 -9.04 -22.89 -1.02
N GLU A 293 -10.11 -22.43 -0.39
CA GLU A 293 -10.15 -21.18 0.37
C GLU A 293 -9.58 -21.38 1.79
N VAL A 294 -8.72 -20.46 2.23
CA VAL A 294 -8.05 -20.52 3.55
C VAL A 294 -8.18 -19.19 4.28
N GLU A 295 -8.68 -19.24 5.52
CA GLU A 295 -8.76 -18.07 6.40
C GLU A 295 -7.41 -17.84 7.12
N GLY A 296 -7.09 -16.57 7.42
CA GLY A 296 -6.06 -16.23 8.41
C GLY A 296 -4.71 -15.72 7.91
N LEU A 297 -4.46 -15.68 6.59
CA LEU A 297 -3.22 -15.17 5.97
C LEU A 297 -2.72 -13.85 6.61
N GLN A 298 -1.41 -13.71 6.79
CA GLN A 298 -0.76 -12.62 7.52
C GLN A 298 -0.19 -11.59 6.54
N HIS A 299 0.50 -12.02 5.48
CA HIS A 299 1.12 -11.15 4.48
C HIS A 299 0.07 -10.41 3.61
N THR A 300 -1.17 -10.87 3.56
CA THR A 300 -2.28 -10.16 2.89
C THR A 300 -2.77 -8.93 3.66
N ARG A 301 -2.38 -8.74 4.93
CA ARG A 301 -2.89 -7.70 5.83
C ARG A 301 -2.28 -6.29 5.63
N VAL A 302 -1.58 -6.06 4.52
CA VAL A 302 -1.07 -4.73 4.17
C VAL A 302 -2.22 -3.87 3.62
N GLU A 303 -2.98 -3.24 4.51
CA GLU A 303 -4.17 -2.44 4.15
C GLU A 303 -3.83 -1.00 3.72
N ASN A 304 -2.71 -0.42 4.17
CA ASN A 304 -2.40 1.00 4.00
C ASN A 304 -0.88 1.25 3.85
N PHE A 305 -0.53 2.47 3.40
CA PHE A 305 0.83 3.01 3.51
C PHE A 305 1.09 3.56 4.92
N PRO A 306 2.36 3.57 5.39
CA PRO A 306 3.55 3.02 4.75
C PRO A 306 3.63 1.49 4.87
N PHE A 307 4.21 0.82 3.88
CA PHE A 307 4.43 -0.63 3.89
C PHE A 307 5.91 -0.99 3.70
N LYS A 308 6.32 -2.14 4.26
CA LYS A 308 7.69 -2.67 4.17
C LYS A 308 7.74 -3.88 3.23
N VAL A 309 8.81 -3.97 2.44
CA VAL A 309 9.18 -5.14 1.62
C VAL A 309 10.57 -5.61 2.04
N TYR A 310 10.80 -6.92 2.06
CA TYR A 310 12.13 -7.51 2.18
C TYR A 310 12.59 -7.92 0.77
N LEU A 311 13.67 -7.31 0.28
CA LEU A 311 14.04 -7.41 -1.14
C LEU A 311 14.67 -8.77 -1.48
N THR A 312 14.17 -9.44 -2.51
CA THR A 312 14.76 -10.69 -3.05
C THR A 312 15.91 -10.39 -4.04
N TRP A 313 16.73 -11.41 -4.35
CA TRP A 313 17.72 -11.29 -5.43
C TRP A 313 17.10 -10.98 -6.80
N ARG A 314 15.85 -11.42 -7.02
CA ARG A 314 15.09 -11.15 -8.24
C ARG A 314 14.69 -9.67 -8.35
N GLU A 315 14.30 -9.07 -7.24
CA GLU A 315 14.00 -7.63 -7.13
C GLU A 315 15.27 -6.78 -7.27
N ILE A 316 16.32 -7.13 -6.53
CA ILE A 316 17.60 -6.39 -6.49
C ILE A 316 18.26 -6.33 -7.87
N LEU A 317 18.43 -7.47 -8.54
CA LEU A 317 19.08 -7.51 -9.86
C LEU A 317 18.19 -6.99 -11.00
N SER A 318 16.88 -6.80 -10.75
CA SER A 318 15.98 -6.14 -11.71
C SER A 318 15.85 -4.64 -11.47
N GLY A 319 16.27 -4.11 -10.32
CA GLY A 319 15.93 -2.73 -9.94
C GLY A 319 14.44 -2.52 -9.66
N ALA A 320 13.77 -3.54 -9.13
CA ALA A 320 12.33 -3.58 -8.94
C ALA A 320 11.92 -3.70 -7.46
N ILE A 321 10.68 -3.32 -7.14
CA ILE A 321 10.03 -3.59 -5.84
C ILE A 321 8.64 -4.18 -6.13
N ARG A 322 8.34 -5.35 -5.57
CA ARG A 322 7.00 -5.95 -5.60
C ARG A 322 6.06 -5.21 -4.66
N VAL A 323 4.82 -5.05 -5.11
CA VAL A 323 3.73 -4.45 -4.33
C VAL A 323 2.82 -5.59 -3.84
N PRO A 324 2.32 -5.56 -2.60
CA PRO A 324 1.27 -6.49 -2.13
C PRO A 324 0.01 -6.39 -3.01
N ARG A 325 -0.68 -7.50 -3.25
CA ARG A 325 -1.89 -7.52 -4.10
C ARG A 325 -3.02 -6.67 -3.51
N SER A 326 -3.10 -6.55 -2.19
CA SER A 326 -4.01 -5.64 -1.46
C SER A 326 -3.88 -4.19 -1.92
N LEU A 327 -2.65 -3.69 -2.09
CA LEU A 327 -2.35 -2.31 -2.46
C LEU A 327 -2.43 -2.04 -3.98
N SER A 328 -2.69 -3.03 -4.82
CA SER A 328 -2.79 -2.84 -6.29
C SER A 328 -3.76 -1.74 -6.73
N ARG A 329 -4.81 -1.47 -5.93
CA ARG A 329 -5.81 -0.42 -6.18
C ARG A 329 -5.34 1.00 -5.85
N GLU A 330 -4.19 1.16 -5.18
CA GLU A 330 -3.61 2.46 -4.86
C GLU A 330 -2.76 3.05 -6.00
N PHE A 331 -2.62 2.34 -7.12
CA PHE A 331 -1.72 2.69 -8.23
C PHE A 331 -2.48 3.00 -9.54
N ASP A 332 -3.11 4.18 -9.61
CA ASP A 332 -3.85 4.66 -10.80
C ASP A 332 -2.95 5.01 -12.01
N SER A 333 -1.73 5.51 -11.75
CA SER A 333 -0.74 5.93 -12.76
C SER A 333 0.17 4.76 -13.17
N ARG A 334 0.87 4.90 -14.29
CA ARG A 334 1.96 3.99 -14.70
C ARG A 334 3.36 4.54 -14.45
N GLU A 335 3.52 5.83 -14.16
CA GLU A 335 4.81 6.42 -13.78
C GLU A 335 4.71 7.07 -12.40
N TYR A 336 5.70 6.82 -11.55
CA TYR A 336 5.82 7.41 -10.21
C TYR A 336 7.19 8.03 -9.99
N GLN A 337 7.25 9.05 -9.15
CA GLN A 337 8.49 9.59 -8.60
C GLN A 337 8.73 9.01 -7.21
N LEU A 338 9.83 8.26 -7.05
CA LEU A 338 10.31 7.78 -5.76
C LEU A 338 11.41 8.71 -5.25
N VAL A 339 11.20 9.29 -4.08
CA VAL A 339 12.19 10.15 -3.41
C VAL A 339 12.88 9.37 -2.29
N ASP A 340 14.21 9.29 -2.33
CA ASP A 340 15.02 8.79 -1.21
C ASP A 340 14.94 9.80 -0.06
N ASP A 341 14.41 9.40 1.09
CA ASP A 341 14.22 10.27 2.26
C ASP A 341 15.54 10.72 2.92
N GLU A 342 16.68 10.07 2.65
CA GLU A 342 17.99 10.47 3.16
C GLU A 342 18.72 11.45 2.24
N ASP A 343 18.78 11.13 0.95
CA ASP A 343 19.55 11.92 -0.03
C ASP A 343 18.71 12.98 -0.78
N GLY A 344 17.38 12.92 -0.68
CA GLY A 344 16.45 13.77 -1.44
C GLY A 344 16.44 13.52 -2.96
N LYS A 345 17.12 12.46 -3.43
CA LYS A 345 17.21 12.09 -4.84
C LYS A 345 15.89 11.53 -5.34
N VAL A 346 15.49 11.94 -6.54
CA VAL A 346 14.26 11.51 -7.20
C VAL A 346 14.61 10.50 -8.29
N TYR A 347 13.97 9.33 -8.25
CA TYR A 347 14.06 8.28 -9.25
C TYR A 347 12.69 8.14 -9.94
N THR A 348 12.68 7.98 -11.25
CA THR A 348 11.45 7.66 -12.00
C THR A 348 11.29 6.15 -12.04
N VAL A 349 10.13 5.64 -11.63
CA VAL A 349 9.81 4.21 -11.74
C VAL A 349 8.50 4.01 -12.50
N TYR A 350 8.38 2.84 -13.12
CA TYR A 350 7.21 2.42 -13.87
C TYR A 350 6.47 1.30 -13.13
N TYR A 351 5.15 1.43 -13.00
CA TYR A 351 4.29 0.41 -12.40
C TYR A 351 3.77 -0.58 -13.46
N PHE A 352 3.91 -1.87 -13.16
CA PHE A 352 3.51 -2.98 -14.02
C PHE A 352 2.41 -3.80 -13.33
N PRO A 353 1.12 -3.56 -13.67
CA PRO A 353 0.00 -4.23 -13.00
C PRO A 353 -0.01 -5.76 -13.16
N GLU A 354 0.47 -6.29 -14.29
CA GLU A 354 0.44 -7.72 -14.62
C GLU A 354 1.33 -8.58 -13.69
N GLY A 355 2.39 -8.00 -13.11
CA GLY A 355 3.22 -8.63 -12.07
C GLY A 355 3.18 -7.92 -10.72
N ASN A 356 2.34 -6.88 -10.58
CA ASN A 356 2.23 -5.98 -9.43
C ASN A 356 3.58 -5.49 -8.87
N TYR A 357 4.42 -4.86 -9.69
CA TYR A 357 5.72 -4.32 -9.25
C TYR A 357 6.02 -2.93 -9.82
N LEU A 358 6.89 -2.19 -9.12
CA LEU A 358 7.53 -0.96 -9.55
C LEU A 358 8.93 -1.27 -10.10
N LEU A 359 9.33 -0.65 -11.21
CA LEU A 359 10.63 -0.88 -11.88
C LEU A 359 11.34 0.46 -12.15
N GLY A 360 12.59 0.62 -11.69
CA GLY A 360 13.38 1.84 -11.94
C GLY A 360 14.49 2.16 -10.93
N LEU A 361 14.79 1.27 -9.98
CA LEU A 361 15.79 1.48 -8.93
C LEU A 361 17.12 0.74 -9.18
N ALA A 362 17.38 0.27 -10.40
CA ALA A 362 18.56 -0.54 -10.72
C ALA A 362 19.88 0.20 -10.37
N ASP A 363 19.98 1.47 -10.78
CA ASP A 363 21.12 2.33 -10.45
C ASP A 363 21.27 2.54 -8.94
N TYR A 364 20.16 2.67 -8.20
CA TYR A 364 20.18 2.84 -6.74
C TYR A 364 20.64 1.57 -6.03
N PHE A 365 20.11 0.41 -6.40
CA PHE A 365 20.48 -0.87 -5.81
C PHE A 365 21.93 -1.26 -6.12
N CYS A 366 22.40 -0.97 -7.34
CA CYS A 366 23.79 -1.15 -7.74
C CYS A 366 24.73 -0.19 -6.98
N ALA A 367 24.43 1.12 -6.94
CA ALA A 367 25.27 2.12 -6.27
C ALA A 367 25.41 1.91 -4.75
N ASN A 368 24.43 1.24 -4.11
CA ASN A 368 24.45 0.96 -2.67
C ASN A 368 24.87 -0.49 -2.32
N ASN A 369 25.11 -1.37 -3.30
CA ASN A 369 25.34 -2.81 -3.10
C ASN A 369 24.27 -3.45 -2.18
N ILE A 370 22.99 -3.40 -2.56
CA ILE A 370 21.91 -3.90 -1.70
C ILE A 370 21.93 -5.44 -1.60
N PRO A 371 22.01 -6.04 -0.40
CA PRO A 371 21.86 -7.49 -0.19
C PRO A 371 20.40 -7.91 -0.11
N GLN A 372 20.14 -9.19 -0.44
CA GLN A 372 18.84 -9.83 -0.18
C GLN A 372 18.46 -9.75 1.31
N GLY A 373 17.17 -9.65 1.58
CA GLY A 373 16.63 -9.51 2.93
C GLY A 373 16.77 -8.09 3.50
N THR A 374 17.31 -7.12 2.74
CA THR A 374 17.22 -5.69 3.09
C THR A 374 15.76 -5.27 3.16
N SER A 375 15.36 -4.65 4.28
CA SER A 375 14.06 -4.00 4.39
C SER A 375 14.05 -2.63 3.72
N LEU A 376 13.09 -2.46 2.82
CA LEU A 376 12.76 -1.20 2.14
C LEU A 376 11.32 -0.82 2.50
N THR A 377 11.11 0.40 2.98
CA THR A 377 9.78 0.93 3.30
C THR A 377 9.35 1.93 2.24
N LEU A 378 8.11 1.81 1.76
CA LEU A 378 7.45 2.73 0.84
C LEU A 378 6.34 3.49 1.56
N ASP A 379 6.24 4.79 1.31
CA ASP A 379 5.21 5.69 1.83
C ASP A 379 4.66 6.60 0.72
N LYS A 380 3.36 6.89 0.72
CA LYS A 380 2.65 7.59 -0.36
C LYS A 380 2.38 9.04 0.03
N LYS A 381 3.17 9.97 -0.50
CA LYS A 381 3.08 11.42 -0.19
C LYS A 381 2.16 12.20 -1.12
N GLY A 382 1.86 11.66 -2.31
CA GLY A 382 0.97 12.28 -3.29
C GLY A 382 0.43 11.25 -4.30
N PRO A 383 -0.32 11.70 -5.32
CA PRO A 383 -0.90 10.80 -6.33
C PRO A 383 0.17 10.10 -7.17
N ASP A 384 1.13 10.86 -7.71
CA ASP A 384 2.25 10.35 -8.54
C ASP A 384 3.59 10.29 -7.76
N GLN A 385 3.57 10.45 -6.42
CA GLN A 385 4.79 10.62 -5.60
C GLN A 385 4.82 9.71 -4.37
N LEU A 386 5.90 8.93 -4.27
CA LEU A 386 6.24 8.05 -3.16
C LEU A 386 7.57 8.50 -2.53
N THR A 387 7.73 8.26 -1.24
CA THR A 387 9.01 8.35 -0.52
C THR A 387 9.45 6.95 -0.10
N PHE A 388 10.74 6.66 -0.13
CA PHE A 388 11.28 5.37 0.30
C PHE A 388 12.57 5.52 1.12
N TRP A 389 12.82 4.53 1.97
CA TRP A 389 14.07 4.40 2.72
C TRP A 389 14.38 2.93 3.01
N ILE A 390 15.64 2.65 3.35
CA ILE A 390 16.14 1.30 3.70
C ILE A 390 16.82 1.32 5.07
N LYS A 391 16.81 0.19 5.78
CA LYS A 391 17.49 0.05 7.09
C LYS A 391 19.02 0.06 6.86
N LYS A 392 19.74 1.09 7.34
CA LYS A 392 21.20 1.24 7.15
C LYS A 392 22.00 1.04 8.44
N SER A 393 23.15 0.40 8.31
CA SER A 393 24.17 0.13 9.34
C SER A 393 25.21 1.26 9.42
N LYS A 394 25.79 1.47 10.60
CA LYS A 394 26.95 2.37 10.82
C LYS A 394 28.29 1.76 10.43
N LYS A 395 28.35 0.44 10.20
CA LYS A 395 29.53 -0.30 9.76
C LYS A 395 29.25 -0.91 8.39
N LYS A 396 30.25 -0.90 7.50
CA LYS A 396 30.16 -1.69 6.27
C LYS A 396 30.20 -3.18 6.59
N THR A 397 29.27 -3.93 6.03
CA THR A 397 29.27 -5.41 6.02
C THR A 397 29.74 -5.89 4.66
N ALA A 398 30.41 -7.05 4.62
CA ALA A 398 30.60 -7.80 3.38
C ALA A 398 29.32 -8.57 3.07
N THR A 399 29.01 -8.74 1.80
CA THR A 399 27.93 -9.61 1.32
C THR A 399 28.31 -10.22 -0.03
N ILE A 400 27.66 -11.33 -0.38
CA ILE A 400 27.86 -11.98 -1.67
C ILE A 400 27.23 -11.15 -2.80
N TYR A 401 27.74 -11.32 -4.01
CA TYR A 401 27.07 -10.83 -5.21
C TYR A 401 26.56 -12.02 -6.04
N LEU A 402 25.38 -11.88 -6.62
CA LEU A 402 24.79 -12.82 -7.57
C LEU A 402 24.65 -12.12 -8.90
N GLU A 403 24.99 -12.83 -9.97
CA GLU A 403 24.75 -12.43 -11.34
C GLU A 403 23.53 -13.20 -11.87
N TYR A 404 22.90 -12.71 -12.94
CA TYR A 404 21.75 -13.37 -13.57
C TYR A 404 22.06 -13.62 -15.04
N ASP A 405 22.12 -14.89 -15.42
CA ASP A 405 22.22 -15.26 -16.83
C ASP A 405 20.84 -15.18 -17.49
N ARG A 406 20.78 -14.44 -18.60
CA ARG A 406 19.57 -14.21 -19.37
C ARG A 406 19.25 -15.37 -20.32
N ASP A 407 20.24 -16.15 -20.71
CA ASP A 407 20.08 -17.21 -21.71
C ASP A 407 19.64 -18.53 -21.05
N SER A 408 20.18 -18.90 -19.89
CA SER A 408 19.65 -20.01 -19.07
C SER A 408 18.55 -19.61 -18.09
N GLY A 409 18.39 -18.31 -17.82
CA GLY A 409 17.40 -17.78 -16.86
C GLY A 409 17.71 -18.07 -15.38
N ARG A 410 18.93 -18.55 -15.07
CA ARG A 410 19.40 -18.97 -13.73
C ARG A 410 20.28 -17.89 -13.08
N PHE A 411 20.31 -17.84 -11.75
CA PHE A 411 21.28 -17.00 -11.02
C PHE A 411 22.65 -17.73 -10.93
N ILE A 412 23.74 -16.96 -10.95
CA ILE A 412 25.11 -17.46 -10.87
C ILE A 412 25.80 -16.77 -9.69
N LEU A 413 26.33 -17.53 -8.73
CA LEU A 413 27.06 -16.98 -7.60
C LEU A 413 28.37 -16.36 -8.08
N SER A 414 28.49 -15.04 -7.96
CA SER A 414 29.74 -14.35 -8.27
C SER A 414 30.79 -14.67 -7.21
N GLY A 415 32.04 -14.84 -7.63
CA GLY A 415 33.17 -15.01 -6.70
C GLY A 415 33.51 -13.74 -5.92
N GLN A 416 32.84 -12.63 -6.21
CA GLN A 416 33.09 -11.31 -5.66
C GLN A 416 32.25 -11.05 -4.38
N GLU A 417 32.94 -10.60 -3.33
CA GLU A 417 32.30 -10.02 -2.15
C GLU A 417 32.23 -8.49 -2.30
N VAL A 418 31.07 -7.91 -1.98
CA VAL A 418 30.82 -6.47 -2.08
C VAL A 418 30.52 -5.89 -0.70
N TYR A 419 30.95 -4.64 -0.47
CA TYR A 419 30.75 -3.96 0.80
C TYR A 419 29.55 -3.02 0.75
N THR A 420 28.62 -3.20 1.68
CA THR A 420 27.35 -2.45 1.75
C THR A 420 27.19 -1.71 3.08
N LEU A 421 26.30 -0.72 3.11
CA LEU A 421 25.79 -0.11 4.34
C LEU A 421 24.33 -0.52 4.63
N ALA A 422 23.67 -1.24 3.72
CA ALA A 422 22.33 -1.77 3.97
C ALA A 422 22.38 -2.92 4.99
N MET A 423 21.35 -3.01 5.83
CA MET A 423 21.21 -4.03 6.87
C MET A 423 20.14 -5.05 6.44
N PRO A 424 20.52 -6.27 6.03
CA PRO A 424 19.55 -7.34 5.81
C PRO A 424 18.99 -7.85 7.15
N ASN A 425 17.75 -8.35 7.14
CA ASN A 425 17.17 -9.02 8.30
C ASN A 425 17.82 -10.41 8.47
N LYS A 426 18.34 -10.70 9.68
CA LYS A 426 19.10 -11.92 10.00
C LYS A 426 18.34 -13.20 9.71
N SER A 427 17.08 -13.31 10.16
CA SER A 427 16.28 -14.52 10.00
C SER A 427 15.93 -14.80 8.53
N ILE A 428 15.93 -13.76 7.68
CA ILE A 428 15.57 -13.83 6.26
C ILE A 428 16.81 -13.94 5.34
N PHE A 429 17.98 -13.46 5.79
CA PHE A 429 19.21 -13.46 5.00
C PHE A 429 19.68 -14.87 4.62
N LEU A 430 20.03 -15.06 3.34
CA LEU A 430 20.54 -16.32 2.81
C LEU A 430 22.06 -16.26 2.69
N GLU A 431 22.72 -17.13 3.46
CA GLU A 431 24.18 -17.20 3.52
C GLU A 431 24.77 -17.89 2.27
N LYS A 432 26.08 -17.71 2.06
CA LYS A 432 26.82 -18.18 0.88
C LYS A 432 26.66 -19.69 0.65
N GLU A 433 26.61 -20.48 1.72
CA GLU A 433 26.49 -21.94 1.68
C GLU A 433 25.06 -22.36 1.27
N VAL A 434 24.05 -21.80 1.93
CA VAL A 434 22.62 -21.98 1.59
C VAL A 434 22.34 -21.59 0.14
N VAL A 435 22.85 -20.43 -0.32
CA VAL A 435 22.74 -20.00 -1.72
C VAL A 435 23.45 -20.98 -2.65
N SER A 436 24.70 -21.37 -2.35
CA SER A 436 25.45 -22.34 -3.17
C SER A 436 24.71 -23.67 -3.31
N ARG A 437 24.03 -24.13 -2.26
CA ARG A 437 23.24 -25.36 -2.29
C ARG A 437 21.93 -25.20 -3.06
N LEU A 438 21.21 -24.08 -2.92
CA LEU A 438 20.02 -23.78 -3.72
C LEU A 438 20.34 -23.77 -5.22
N LEU A 439 21.44 -23.13 -5.64
CA LEU A 439 21.82 -23.09 -7.07
C LEU A 439 22.17 -24.48 -7.66
N GLN A 440 22.49 -25.48 -6.84
CA GLN A 440 22.68 -26.86 -7.31
C GLN A 440 21.36 -27.57 -7.62
N LEU A 441 20.25 -27.15 -7.00
CA LEU A 441 18.95 -27.83 -7.12
C LEU A 441 18.17 -27.47 -8.39
N TYR A 442 18.65 -26.55 -9.24
CA TYR A 442 17.90 -26.04 -10.41
C TYR A 442 17.30 -27.13 -11.30
N GLU A 443 18.08 -28.16 -11.62
CA GLU A 443 17.66 -29.24 -12.53
C GLU A 443 16.66 -30.19 -11.85
N GLU A 444 16.71 -30.29 -10.52
CA GLU A 444 15.81 -31.13 -9.73
C GLU A 444 14.47 -30.44 -9.41
N VAL A 445 14.38 -29.11 -9.57
CA VAL A 445 13.15 -28.33 -9.28
C VAL A 445 12.43 -27.82 -10.53
N GLU A 446 13.02 -27.94 -11.72
CA GLU A 446 12.54 -27.32 -12.97
C GLU A 446 11.07 -27.63 -13.28
N ASN A 447 10.60 -28.84 -12.99
CA ASN A 447 9.20 -29.26 -13.25
C ASN A 447 8.28 -29.29 -12.00
N LEU A 448 8.76 -28.90 -10.82
CA LEU A 448 7.97 -28.94 -9.58
C LEU A 448 6.97 -27.76 -9.46
N ASP A 449 5.81 -28.02 -8.86
CA ASP A 449 4.89 -26.97 -8.39
C ASP A 449 5.37 -26.32 -7.08
N LEU A 450 4.69 -25.26 -6.62
CA LEU A 450 5.09 -24.52 -5.42
C LEU A 450 5.07 -25.37 -4.13
N ARG A 451 4.11 -26.29 -3.97
CA ARG A 451 4.00 -27.17 -2.80
C ARG A 451 5.14 -28.19 -2.81
N GLN A 452 5.37 -28.85 -3.94
CA GLN A 452 6.47 -29.81 -4.12
C GLN A 452 7.84 -29.15 -3.89
N LEU A 453 8.02 -27.92 -4.37
CA LEU A 453 9.26 -27.16 -4.20
C LEU A 453 9.45 -26.72 -2.73
N LEU A 454 8.38 -26.31 -2.02
CA LEU A 454 8.42 -26.04 -0.57
C LEU A 454 8.73 -27.30 0.24
N VAL A 455 8.10 -28.44 -0.06
CA VAL A 455 8.42 -29.75 0.57
C VAL A 455 9.89 -30.08 0.37
N LYS A 456 10.43 -29.90 -0.85
CA LYS A 456 11.84 -30.20 -1.15
C LYS A 456 12.82 -29.26 -0.42
N ILE A 457 12.47 -27.99 -0.23
CA ILE A 457 13.25 -27.08 0.62
C ILE A 457 13.20 -27.54 2.09
N LEU A 458 12.01 -27.80 2.63
CA LEU A 458 11.81 -28.11 4.06
C LEU A 458 12.29 -29.51 4.48
N THR A 459 12.45 -30.43 3.53
CA THR A 459 13.04 -31.76 3.76
C THR A 459 14.56 -31.80 3.61
N SER A 460 15.18 -30.73 3.09
CA SER A 460 16.64 -30.67 2.88
C SER A 460 17.35 -30.17 4.14
N PRO A 461 18.04 -31.03 4.91
CA PRO A 461 18.62 -30.64 6.20
C PRO A 461 19.73 -29.58 6.07
N GLU A 462 20.39 -29.52 4.91
CA GLU A 462 21.40 -28.50 4.56
C GLU A 462 20.78 -27.10 4.36
N LEU A 463 19.44 -27.00 4.26
CA LEU A 463 18.70 -25.75 4.05
C LEU A 463 17.88 -25.32 5.29
N THR A 464 17.48 -26.28 6.14
CA THR A 464 16.65 -26.03 7.35
C THR A 464 17.34 -26.33 8.68
N GLY A 465 18.49 -27.01 8.67
CA GLY A 465 18.97 -27.74 9.84
C GLY A 465 18.04 -28.90 10.23
N ASN A 466 18.31 -29.50 11.39
CA ASN A 466 17.64 -30.72 11.87
C ASN A 466 16.13 -30.55 12.11
N THR A 467 15.67 -29.34 12.42
CA THR A 467 14.28 -29.07 12.85
C THR A 467 13.26 -29.03 11.72
N ARG A 468 13.69 -29.10 10.44
CA ARG A 468 12.82 -29.01 9.24
C ARG A 468 11.81 -27.85 9.28
N SER A 469 12.24 -26.71 9.84
CA SER A 469 11.39 -25.54 10.07
C SER A 469 11.96 -24.27 9.45
N LEU A 470 11.08 -23.40 8.95
CA LEU A 470 11.44 -22.12 8.35
C LEU A 470 10.37 -21.06 8.63
N HIS A 471 10.79 -19.80 8.72
CA HIS A 471 9.87 -18.67 8.64
C HIS A 471 9.39 -18.51 7.20
N PHE A 472 8.10 -18.22 6.97
CA PHE A 472 7.52 -18.19 5.62
C PHE A 472 8.22 -17.19 4.68
N LEU A 473 8.69 -16.04 5.20
CA LEU A 473 9.51 -15.12 4.42
C LEU A 473 10.87 -15.73 4.01
N ARG A 474 11.54 -16.46 4.91
CA ARG A 474 12.82 -17.14 4.58
C ARG A 474 12.58 -18.18 3.48
N ALA A 475 11.52 -18.97 3.61
CA ALA A 475 11.07 -19.90 2.56
C ALA A 475 10.79 -19.16 1.23
N TYR A 476 10.04 -18.06 1.23
CA TYR A 476 9.80 -17.23 0.04
C TYR A 476 11.08 -16.74 -0.63
N HIS A 477 12.07 -16.26 0.14
CA HIS A 477 13.35 -15.82 -0.42
C HIS A 477 14.16 -16.96 -1.04
N MET A 478 14.04 -18.19 -0.51
CA MET A 478 14.69 -19.39 -1.05
C MET A 478 13.97 -19.90 -2.31
N VAL A 479 12.63 -19.90 -2.29
CA VAL A 479 11.77 -20.20 -3.46
C VAL A 479 12.07 -19.23 -4.60
N ASP A 480 12.05 -17.91 -4.34
CA ASP A 480 12.16 -16.89 -5.39
C ASP A 480 13.52 -16.90 -6.13
N LEU A 481 14.58 -17.42 -5.49
CA LEU A 481 15.88 -17.66 -6.11
C LEU A 481 15.83 -18.83 -7.12
N LEU A 482 15.04 -19.87 -6.84
CA LEU A 482 14.85 -21.04 -7.69
C LEU A 482 13.85 -20.78 -8.82
N LYS A 483 12.64 -20.31 -8.49
CA LYS A 483 11.56 -19.96 -9.43
C LYS A 483 10.81 -18.73 -8.94
N PRO A 484 10.34 -17.83 -9.82
CA PRO A 484 9.60 -16.66 -9.38
C PRO A 484 8.32 -17.05 -8.61
N ALA A 485 8.18 -16.58 -7.38
CA ALA A 485 6.97 -16.73 -6.56
C ALA A 485 6.57 -15.38 -5.95
N THR A 486 5.49 -15.32 -5.17
CA THR A 486 5.24 -14.18 -4.26
C THR A 486 5.18 -14.67 -2.82
N ALA A 487 5.40 -13.77 -1.85
CA ALA A 487 5.29 -14.11 -0.43
C ALA A 487 3.87 -14.55 -0.05
N GLU A 488 2.85 -13.97 -0.68
CA GLU A 488 1.44 -14.35 -0.52
C GLU A 488 1.16 -15.77 -1.04
N ASP A 489 1.72 -16.16 -2.19
CA ASP A 489 1.51 -17.51 -2.74
C ASP A 489 2.22 -18.58 -1.91
N VAL A 490 3.40 -18.25 -1.38
CA VAL A 490 4.16 -19.11 -0.47
C VAL A 490 3.42 -19.28 0.86
N GLU A 491 2.93 -18.18 1.44
CA GLU A 491 2.11 -18.20 2.66
C GLU A 491 0.80 -18.98 2.44
N TYR A 492 0.13 -18.79 1.30
CA TYR A 492 -1.07 -19.55 0.95
C TYR A 492 -0.80 -21.06 0.96
N VAL A 493 0.22 -21.53 0.24
CA VAL A 493 0.54 -22.97 0.19
C VAL A 493 0.99 -23.50 1.56
N LEU A 494 1.71 -22.72 2.37
CA LEU A 494 2.11 -23.11 3.73
C LEU A 494 0.95 -23.19 4.73
N ASN A 495 -0.17 -22.50 4.50
CA ASN A 495 -1.39 -22.63 5.33
C ASN A 495 -2.41 -23.61 4.75
N ALA A 496 -2.36 -23.89 3.44
CA ALA A 496 -3.36 -24.72 2.75
C ALA A 496 -2.97 -26.20 2.63
N ALA A 497 -1.68 -26.54 2.55
CA ALA A 497 -1.23 -27.90 2.34
C ALA A 497 -1.03 -28.66 3.68
N PRO A 498 -1.55 -29.89 3.83
CA PRO A 498 -1.58 -30.61 5.11
C PRO A 498 -0.20 -31.13 5.58
N GLU A 499 0.84 -31.00 4.76
CA GLU A 499 2.21 -31.35 5.15
C GLU A 499 2.92 -30.25 5.96
N PHE A 500 2.36 -29.04 6.00
CA PHE A 500 2.94 -27.90 6.69
C PHE A 500 2.08 -27.53 7.90
N VAL A 501 2.71 -27.37 9.05
CA VAL A 501 2.02 -26.99 10.28
C VAL A 501 2.62 -25.69 10.81
N ALA A 502 1.76 -24.71 11.09
CA ALA A 502 2.16 -23.43 11.68
C ALA A 502 2.53 -23.61 13.16
N SER A 503 3.54 -22.88 13.64
CA SER A 503 3.96 -22.94 15.03
C SER A 503 3.11 -22.04 15.92
N GLU A 504 2.34 -22.62 16.84
CA GLU A 504 1.61 -21.89 17.89
C GLU A 504 2.53 -21.00 18.77
N LYS A 505 3.83 -21.33 18.84
CA LYS A 505 4.83 -20.65 19.69
C LYS A 505 5.67 -19.57 18.98
N LYS A 506 5.66 -19.48 17.65
CA LYS A 506 6.47 -18.55 16.84
C LYS A 506 5.67 -18.15 15.60
N GLU A 507 5.14 -16.92 15.55
CA GLU A 507 4.33 -16.45 14.42
C GLU A 507 5.13 -16.52 13.10
N GLY A 508 4.47 -16.92 12.00
CA GLY A 508 5.09 -17.05 10.69
C GLY A 508 6.07 -18.23 10.51
N MET A 509 6.35 -19.02 11.55
CA MET A 509 7.16 -20.25 11.46
C MET A 509 6.31 -21.47 11.07
N TYR A 510 6.79 -22.25 10.12
CA TYR A 510 6.19 -23.51 9.68
C TYR A 510 7.20 -24.65 9.81
N TYR A 511 6.72 -25.84 10.16
CA TYR A 511 7.50 -27.08 10.12
C TYR A 511 6.86 -28.10 9.18
N TYR A 512 7.70 -28.91 8.52
CA TYR A 512 7.23 -29.97 7.63
C TYR A 512 7.04 -31.28 8.40
N GLN A 513 5.82 -31.80 8.38
CA GLN A 513 5.46 -33.09 8.92
C GLN A 513 5.27 -34.10 7.78
N GLU A 514 5.96 -35.23 7.85
CA GLU A 514 5.73 -36.35 6.93
C GLU A 514 4.34 -36.93 7.20
N VAL A 515 3.36 -36.55 6.36
CA VAL A 515 2.02 -37.14 6.36
C VAL A 515 2.17 -38.61 5.95
N LYS A 516 2.15 -39.49 6.95
CA LYS A 516 2.11 -40.95 6.73
C LYS A 516 0.79 -41.34 6.08
N VAL A 517 0.77 -41.35 4.76
CA VAL A 517 -0.26 -42.05 3.97
C VAL A 517 0.02 -43.56 4.07
N LEU A 518 -0.23 -44.13 5.25
CA LEU A 518 -0.01 -45.53 5.59
C LEU A 518 -1.20 -46.06 6.38
N GLU A 519 -1.66 -47.24 5.97
CA GLU A 519 -2.58 -48.15 6.66
C GLU A 519 -4.02 -47.66 6.94
N GLU A 520 -4.29 -46.47 7.50
CA GLU A 520 -5.66 -46.10 7.93
C GLU A 520 -6.70 -46.16 6.78
N ALA A 521 -6.41 -45.55 5.62
CA ALA A 521 -7.32 -45.60 4.47
C ALA A 521 -7.50 -47.01 3.87
N ALA A 522 -6.50 -47.89 4.02
CA ALA A 522 -6.58 -49.28 3.56
C ALA A 522 -7.38 -50.13 4.56
N LEU A 523 -7.18 -49.93 5.87
CA LEU A 523 -7.93 -50.58 6.94
C LEU A 523 -9.41 -50.16 6.94
N GLU A 524 -9.74 -48.90 6.62
CA GLU A 524 -11.13 -48.50 6.41
C GLU A 524 -11.76 -49.15 5.17
N GLU A 525 -11.01 -49.33 4.08
CA GLU A 525 -11.52 -50.00 2.88
C GLU A 525 -11.67 -51.52 3.08
N GLU A 526 -10.73 -52.18 3.75
CA GLU A 526 -10.82 -53.59 4.15
C GLU A 526 -11.97 -53.82 5.15
N ALA A 527 -12.07 -53.03 6.23
CA ALA A 527 -13.17 -53.16 7.20
C ALA A 527 -14.55 -52.92 6.54
N ARG A 528 -14.62 -52.04 5.54
CA ARG A 528 -15.84 -51.80 4.75
C ARG A 528 -16.15 -52.95 3.79
N ALA A 529 -15.12 -53.60 3.21
CA ALA A 529 -15.26 -54.81 2.41
C ALA A 529 -15.72 -56.00 3.27
N GLU A 530 -15.13 -56.21 4.46
CA GLU A 530 -15.57 -57.23 5.42
C GLU A 530 -17.01 -57.00 5.89
N ALA A 531 -17.38 -55.77 6.25
CA ALA A 531 -18.75 -55.44 6.62
C ALA A 531 -19.75 -55.72 5.48
N SER A 532 -19.37 -55.44 4.22
CA SER A 532 -20.19 -55.75 3.06
C SER A 532 -20.30 -57.27 2.80
N LEU A 533 -19.21 -58.02 3.00
CA LEU A 533 -19.21 -59.49 2.90
C LEU A 533 -20.09 -60.12 3.98
N LEU A 534 -19.97 -59.69 5.24
CA LEU A 534 -20.81 -60.16 6.35
C LEU A 534 -22.29 -59.85 6.11
N SER A 535 -22.62 -58.68 5.55
CA SER A 535 -23.99 -58.36 5.13
C SER A 535 -24.50 -59.33 4.06
N SER A 536 -23.68 -59.64 3.04
CA SER A 536 -24.06 -60.58 1.98
C SER A 536 -24.23 -62.03 2.47
N LEU A 537 -23.39 -62.47 3.42
CA LEU A 537 -23.56 -63.77 4.09
C LEU A 537 -24.84 -63.82 4.91
N ALA A 538 -25.18 -62.74 5.62
CA ALA A 538 -26.41 -62.66 6.40
C ALA A 538 -27.66 -62.76 5.51
N GLU A 539 -27.66 -62.11 4.34
CA GLU A 539 -28.74 -62.24 3.36
C GLU A 539 -28.84 -63.66 2.78
N GLN A 540 -27.71 -64.29 2.44
CA GLN A 540 -27.70 -65.68 1.95
C GLN A 540 -28.23 -66.67 3.00
N LEU A 541 -27.83 -66.53 4.27
CA LEU A 541 -28.26 -67.41 5.37
C LEU A 541 -29.76 -67.33 5.69
N VAL A 542 -30.46 -66.28 5.26
CA VAL A 542 -31.92 -66.13 5.41
C VAL A 542 -32.71 -66.85 4.30
N SER A 543 -32.04 -67.38 3.27
CA SER A 543 -32.66 -67.79 1.99
C SER A 543 -32.50 -69.28 1.57
N GLY A 544 -32.18 -70.20 2.49
CA GLY A 544 -32.06 -71.64 2.18
C GLY A 544 -33.31 -72.27 1.53
N GLU A 545 -33.23 -73.33 0.73
CA GLU A 545 -32.33 -74.50 0.82
C GLU A 545 -31.86 -75.09 -0.54
N ALA A 546 -30.84 -75.96 -0.45
CA ALA A 546 -30.58 -77.18 -1.25
C ALA A 546 -30.37 -77.11 -2.79
N ALA A 547 -29.09 -77.26 -3.19
CA ALA A 547 -28.66 -78.19 -4.25
C ALA A 547 -27.18 -78.58 -4.06
N GLU A 548 -26.78 -79.77 -4.53
CA GLU A 548 -25.41 -80.33 -4.37
C GLU A 548 -24.51 -80.00 -5.57
N THR A 549 -23.19 -79.79 -5.38
CA THR A 549 -22.15 -80.55 -6.13
C THR A 549 -20.71 -80.36 -5.63
N GLU A 550 -20.06 -81.51 -5.46
CA GLU A 550 -18.63 -81.90 -5.46
C GLU A 550 -17.49 -80.86 -5.66
N ALA A 551 -16.64 -80.78 -4.62
CA ALA A 551 -15.19 -81.05 -4.61
C ALA A 551 -14.21 -80.36 -5.60
N ALA A 552 -13.25 -79.62 -5.01
CA ALA A 552 -11.81 -79.80 -5.27
C ALA A 552 -10.96 -79.30 -4.08
N VAL A 553 -9.93 -80.07 -3.69
CA VAL A 553 -8.84 -79.65 -2.77
C VAL A 553 -7.55 -79.67 -3.58
N PRO A 554 -6.57 -78.79 -3.31
CA PRO A 554 -5.40 -79.25 -2.54
C PRO A 554 -4.93 -78.16 -1.53
N GLU A 555 -4.39 -78.43 -0.33
CA GLU A 555 -3.22 -79.25 0.05
C GLU A 555 -1.91 -78.88 -0.70
N ALA A 556 -0.74 -78.75 -0.05
CA ALA A 556 -0.40 -78.55 1.35
C ALA A 556 1.10 -78.14 1.43
N LEU A 557 1.60 -77.83 2.64
CA LEU A 557 3.02 -77.89 3.04
C LEU A 557 3.99 -76.83 2.42
N ALA A 558 5.04 -76.37 3.10
CA ALA A 558 5.43 -76.50 4.51
C ALA A 558 6.32 -75.31 4.97
N GLN A 559 6.42 -75.14 6.29
CA GLN A 559 7.50 -74.39 6.96
C GLN A 559 8.69 -75.34 7.28
N PRO A 560 9.63 -75.01 8.18
CA PRO A 560 10.90 -74.38 7.84
C PRO A 560 12.10 -75.26 8.25
N GLU A 561 13.34 -74.80 8.03
CA GLU A 561 14.45 -75.28 8.87
C GLU A 561 15.63 -74.29 8.95
N VAL A 562 16.25 -74.21 10.13
CA VAL A 562 17.46 -73.43 10.45
C VAL A 562 18.36 -74.32 11.30
N PRO A 563 19.65 -74.47 10.94
CA PRO A 563 20.74 -74.19 11.88
C PRO A 563 21.77 -73.22 11.24
N ALA A 564 22.49 -72.34 11.96
CA ALA A 564 23.43 -72.58 13.08
C ALA A 564 24.68 -73.39 12.64
N GLU A 565 25.92 -73.10 13.05
CA GLU A 565 26.48 -72.12 13.99
C GLU A 565 28.02 -72.00 13.79
N THR A 566 28.75 -71.33 14.70
CA THR A 566 30.25 -71.32 14.86
C THR A 566 31.10 -70.55 13.82
N ALA A 567 32.27 -69.99 14.14
CA ALA A 567 32.84 -69.55 15.43
C ALA A 567 33.98 -68.51 15.22
N ALA A 568 34.35 -67.82 16.29
CA ALA A 568 35.29 -66.68 16.36
C ALA A 568 36.79 -67.04 16.46
N ALA A 569 37.67 -66.05 16.23
CA ALA A 569 39.05 -65.97 16.78
C ALA A 569 39.69 -64.56 16.65
N GLU A 570 39.35 -63.67 17.59
CA GLU A 570 40.23 -62.80 18.43
C GLU A 570 41.67 -62.32 18.08
N VAL A 571 41.95 -61.06 18.53
CA VAL A 571 43.20 -60.33 18.90
C VAL A 571 44.52 -60.40 18.07
N GLU A 572 45.13 -59.23 17.82
CA GLU A 572 46.12 -58.60 18.74
C GLU A 572 46.45 -57.12 18.37
N ALA A 573 47.08 -56.39 19.31
CA ALA A 573 47.68 -55.06 19.15
C ALA A 573 49.00 -54.98 19.94
N PRO A 574 49.94 -54.04 19.65
CA PRO A 574 50.30 -53.10 20.73
C PRO A 574 50.84 -51.70 20.33
N SER A 575 50.39 -50.70 21.13
CA SER A 575 51.06 -49.49 21.66
C SER A 575 52.16 -48.67 20.92
N ALA A 576 51.89 -47.34 20.90
CA ALA A 576 52.76 -46.21 21.33
C ALA A 576 53.91 -45.66 20.44
N GLY A 577 54.02 -44.31 20.37
CA GLY A 577 55.23 -43.63 19.88
C GLY A 577 55.16 -42.14 19.50
N ALA A 578 55.19 -41.23 20.50
CA ALA A 578 55.73 -39.85 20.48
C ALA A 578 55.16 -38.72 19.57
N GLU A 579 55.27 -37.49 20.08
CA GLU A 579 55.08 -36.20 19.40
C GLU A 579 56.36 -35.77 18.64
N PRO A 580 56.31 -34.65 17.90
CA PRO A 580 57.39 -33.65 18.05
C PRO A 580 56.91 -32.20 18.22
N GLU A 581 57.51 -31.48 19.17
CA GLU A 581 57.48 -30.01 19.25
C GLU A 581 58.21 -29.37 18.04
N ILE A 582 57.77 -28.17 17.63
CA ILE A 582 58.71 -27.07 17.31
C ILE A 582 58.18 -25.78 17.96
N GLN A 583 59.09 -24.99 18.55
CA GLN A 583 58.83 -23.83 19.39
C GLN A 583 58.79 -22.52 18.59
N VAL A 584 58.29 -21.41 19.19
CA VAL A 584 59.13 -20.24 19.56
C VAL A 584 58.31 -19.12 20.23
N CYS A 585 58.80 -18.70 21.41
CA CYS A 585 58.61 -17.44 22.15
C CYS A 585 57.36 -16.55 21.94
N LEU A 586 56.56 -16.49 23.01
CA LEU A 586 56.21 -15.19 23.60
C LEU A 586 57.42 -14.65 24.40
N GLU A 587 57.63 -13.33 24.42
CA GLU A 587 57.99 -12.56 25.63
C GLU A 587 57.81 -11.04 25.38
N PRO A 588 57.62 -10.20 26.42
CA PRO A 588 57.14 -8.82 26.26
C PRO A 588 58.19 -7.74 26.60
N LEU A 589 57.93 -6.48 26.18
CA LEU A 589 58.57 -5.30 26.77
C LEU A 589 57.57 -4.20 27.13
N LYS A 590 57.80 -3.53 28.26
CA LYS A 590 56.94 -2.48 28.84
C LYS A 590 57.66 -1.13 28.85
N LYS A 591 56.90 -0.08 28.49
CA LYS A 591 57.14 1.36 28.75
C LYS A 591 58.36 2.01 28.09
N GLU A 592 58.13 3.20 27.55
CA GLU A 592 58.75 4.40 28.14
C GLU A 592 57.77 5.59 28.12
N LYS A 593 58.13 6.73 28.72
CA LYS A 593 57.25 7.90 28.94
C LYS A 593 57.81 9.15 28.23
N GLU A 594 57.02 9.80 27.40
CA GLU A 594 57.01 11.27 27.18
C GLU A 594 55.63 11.71 26.66
N LYS A 595 55.10 12.92 26.88
CA LYS A 595 55.34 13.99 27.87
C LYS A 595 54.07 14.87 27.91
N GLU A 596 53.79 15.56 29.03
CA GLU A 596 52.72 16.57 29.06
C GLU A 596 53.08 17.80 28.22
N LYS A 597 52.09 18.37 27.51
CA LYS A 597 52.07 19.81 27.17
C LYS A 597 50.66 20.41 27.21
N GLU A 598 50.49 21.32 28.16
CA GLU A 598 49.82 22.63 28.05
C GLU A 598 48.48 22.77 27.30
N LYS A 599 47.42 23.06 28.05
CA LYS A 599 46.32 23.91 27.59
C LYS A 599 46.65 25.39 27.87
N PRO A 600 46.44 26.30 26.91
CA PRO A 600 46.05 27.69 27.20
C PRO A 600 44.55 27.89 26.97
N ALA A 601 43.90 28.73 27.80
CA ALA A 601 42.44 28.89 27.81
C ALA A 601 41.97 30.30 27.36
N LYS A 602 40.88 30.34 26.56
CA LYS A 602 39.94 31.46 26.29
C LYS A 602 38.96 30.99 25.19
N LYS A 603 37.69 31.43 25.09
CA LYS A 603 36.88 32.46 25.77
C LYS A 603 35.47 31.89 26.05
N LYS A 604 34.73 32.45 27.00
CA LYS A 604 33.26 32.26 27.06
C LYS A 604 32.61 33.09 25.95
N ALA A 605 31.84 32.46 25.07
CA ALA A 605 30.80 33.12 24.27
C ALA A 605 29.45 33.04 25.03
N LYS A 606 28.46 33.82 24.60
CA LYS A 606 27.15 33.90 25.29
C LYS A 606 26.31 32.65 25.07
N VAL A 607 25.39 32.42 26.00
CA VAL A 607 24.20 31.60 25.77
C VAL A 607 23.30 32.38 24.79
N GLU A 608 23.05 31.80 23.63
CA GLU A 608 21.81 32.03 22.89
C GLU A 608 20.82 30.92 23.25
N GLU A 609 19.53 31.20 23.04
CA GLU A 609 18.46 30.40 23.62
C GLU A 609 18.41 28.98 23.03
N LYS A 610 18.06 28.01 23.89
CA LYS A 610 17.62 26.70 23.39
C LYS A 610 16.28 26.88 22.70
N GLY A 611 16.31 27.01 21.38
CA GLY A 611 15.13 26.84 20.55
C GLY A 611 14.40 25.53 20.89
N PRO A 612 13.09 25.42 20.64
CA PRO A 612 12.32 24.24 20.97
C PRO A 612 12.96 23.01 20.32
N LYS A 613 13.02 21.89 21.05
CA LYS A 613 13.51 20.62 20.51
C LYS A 613 12.75 20.35 19.20
N PRO A 614 13.43 19.91 18.12
CA PRO A 614 12.71 19.44 16.95
C PRO A 614 11.76 18.33 17.38
N LYS A 615 10.51 18.37 16.89
CA LYS A 615 9.58 17.25 17.00
C LYS A 615 10.28 16.01 16.42
N LYS A 616 10.00 14.81 16.96
CA LYS A 616 10.40 13.56 16.27
C LYS A 616 9.87 13.66 14.83
N SER A 617 10.73 13.45 13.84
CA SER A 617 10.27 13.39 12.45
C SER A 617 9.33 12.19 12.31
N GLU A 618 8.33 12.30 11.43
CA GLU A 618 7.31 11.26 11.27
C GLU A 618 7.93 9.91 10.89
N ARG A 619 8.95 9.92 10.01
CA ARG A 619 9.83 8.76 9.76
C ARG A 619 10.35 8.13 11.04
N ARG A 620 10.87 8.90 12.01
CA ARG A 620 11.38 8.32 13.26
C ARG A 620 10.29 7.73 14.12
N VAL A 621 9.07 8.27 14.13
CA VAL A 621 7.95 7.68 14.88
C VAL A 621 7.49 6.37 14.24
N ILE A 622 7.45 6.33 12.91
CA ILE A 622 7.13 5.13 12.12
C ILE A 622 8.23 4.06 12.28
N GLU A 623 9.50 4.46 12.15
CA GLU A 623 10.68 3.60 12.30
C GLU A 623 10.82 3.09 13.74
N GLU A 624 10.55 3.92 14.75
CA GLU A 624 10.53 3.53 16.17
C GLU A 624 9.40 2.52 16.46
N LYS A 625 8.16 2.75 16.01
CA LYS A 625 7.06 1.78 16.18
C LYS A 625 7.35 0.45 15.48
N ILE A 626 7.84 0.49 14.24
CA ILE A 626 8.15 -0.72 13.47
C ILE A 626 9.39 -1.44 14.04
N MET A 627 10.34 -0.71 14.65
CA MET A 627 11.46 -1.33 15.38
C MET A 627 11.08 -1.83 16.76
N GLU A 628 10.06 -1.27 17.43
CA GLU A 628 9.47 -1.84 18.65
C GLU A 628 8.82 -3.18 18.30
N GLU A 629 7.99 -3.23 17.25
CA GLU A 629 7.39 -4.48 16.73
C GLU A 629 8.45 -5.51 16.27
N GLU A 630 9.46 -5.10 15.49
CA GLU A 630 10.58 -6.00 15.12
C GLU A 630 11.42 -6.44 16.34
N SER A 631 11.63 -5.58 17.34
CA SER A 631 12.48 -5.88 18.49
C SER A 631 11.78 -6.70 19.57
N GLU A 632 10.46 -6.66 19.66
CA GLU A 632 9.69 -7.60 20.48
C GLU A 632 9.80 -9.02 19.88
N ILE A 633 9.71 -9.15 18.55
CA ILE A 633 9.92 -10.41 17.84
C ILE A 633 11.38 -10.90 17.98
N GLU A 634 12.38 -10.05 17.68
CA GLU A 634 13.81 -10.44 17.79
C GLU A 634 14.21 -10.77 19.24
N ALA A 635 13.61 -10.14 20.25
CA ALA A 635 13.83 -10.47 21.65
C ALA A 635 13.20 -11.82 22.04
N LEU A 636 11.99 -12.13 21.54
CA LEU A 636 11.34 -13.42 21.74
C LEU A 636 12.09 -14.55 21.01
N GLU A 637 12.59 -14.30 19.79
CA GLU A 637 13.49 -15.22 19.08
C GLU A 637 14.78 -15.47 19.88
N ALA A 638 15.43 -14.41 20.39
CA ALA A 638 16.69 -14.54 21.12
C ALA A 638 16.54 -15.25 22.47
N ILE A 639 15.48 -14.95 23.24
CA ILE A 639 15.19 -15.66 24.50
C ILE A 639 14.90 -17.14 24.20
N LYS A 640 14.05 -17.41 23.20
CA LYS A 640 13.65 -18.78 22.89
C LYS A 640 14.74 -19.61 22.23
N ALA A 641 15.69 -19.00 21.51
CA ALA A 641 16.89 -19.69 21.04
C ALA A 641 17.77 -20.15 22.22
N GLN A 642 17.85 -19.36 23.30
CA GLN A 642 18.53 -19.81 24.53
C GLN A 642 17.74 -20.88 25.29
N GLU A 643 16.40 -20.85 25.26
CA GLU A 643 15.57 -21.94 25.81
C GLU A 643 15.73 -23.23 24.99
N GLU A 644 15.73 -23.16 23.65
CA GLU A 644 15.95 -24.30 22.75
C GLU A 644 17.40 -24.87 22.90
N GLU A 645 18.45 -24.04 23.04
CA GLU A 645 19.81 -24.50 23.40
C GLU A 645 19.87 -25.17 24.79
N LEU A 646 19.06 -24.71 25.76
CA LEU A 646 19.02 -25.27 27.12
C LEU A 646 18.21 -26.58 27.20
N GLU A 647 17.16 -26.73 26.39
CA GLU A 647 16.41 -27.98 26.26
C GLU A 647 17.25 -29.06 25.53
N GLU A 648 17.91 -28.73 24.41
CA GLU A 648 18.83 -29.67 23.73
C GLU A 648 20.02 -30.07 24.62
N ALA A 649 20.57 -29.14 25.42
CA ALA A 649 21.63 -29.44 26.39
C ALA A 649 21.15 -30.27 27.60
N ALA A 650 19.84 -30.31 27.88
CA ALA A 650 19.26 -31.16 28.91
C ALA A 650 18.97 -32.58 28.42
N GLU A 651 18.49 -32.73 27.18
CA GLU A 651 18.22 -34.05 26.58
C GLU A 651 19.50 -34.83 26.22
N GLY A 652 20.62 -34.14 25.98
CA GLY A 652 21.94 -34.77 25.73
C GLY A 652 22.69 -35.28 26.97
N GLY A 653 22.06 -35.36 28.15
CA GLY A 653 22.74 -35.28 29.46
C GLY A 653 22.78 -36.51 30.38
N GLU A 654 22.38 -37.72 29.98
CA GLU A 654 22.34 -38.90 30.88
C GLU A 654 23.56 -39.85 30.81
N GLU A 655 24.73 -39.41 31.28
CA GLU A 655 25.72 -40.32 31.89
C GLU A 655 26.25 -39.75 33.23
N ALA A 656 26.11 -40.51 34.31
CA ALA A 656 26.36 -40.02 35.66
C ALA A 656 27.80 -40.27 36.15
N ILE A 657 28.58 -39.19 36.30
CA ILE A 657 29.86 -39.19 37.04
C ILE A 657 29.82 -38.09 38.12
N PRO A 658 29.96 -38.42 39.42
CA PRO A 658 29.85 -37.43 40.49
C PRO A 658 31.17 -36.69 40.74
N VAL A 659 31.17 -35.36 40.57
CA VAL A 659 32.25 -34.47 41.03
C VAL A 659 31.62 -33.23 41.68
N GLU A 660 32.05 -32.90 42.89
CA GLU A 660 31.61 -31.69 43.61
C GLU A 660 32.27 -30.44 43.03
N ILE A 661 31.49 -29.39 42.74
CA ILE A 661 32.00 -28.05 42.41
C ILE A 661 31.20 -27.00 43.19
N GLU A 662 31.91 -26.08 43.84
CA GLU A 662 31.32 -25.06 44.73
C GLU A 662 30.59 -23.95 43.93
N VAL A 663 29.35 -23.64 44.32
CA VAL A 663 28.56 -22.56 43.69
C VAL A 663 28.97 -21.19 44.25
N ALA A 664 29.91 -20.54 43.57
CA ALA A 664 30.20 -19.13 43.77
C ALA A 664 29.07 -18.26 43.19
N LYS A 665 28.29 -17.59 44.05
CA LYS A 665 27.27 -16.63 43.62
C LYS A 665 27.88 -15.27 43.28
N GLU A 666 28.03 -14.97 41.99
CA GLU A 666 28.02 -13.59 41.52
C GLU A 666 26.61 -13.23 41.00
N GLU A 667 26.03 -12.15 41.51
CA GLU A 667 24.73 -11.65 41.03
C GLU A 667 24.91 -10.85 39.73
N PRO A 668 24.16 -11.16 38.64
CA PRO A 668 24.23 -10.38 37.42
C PRO A 668 23.68 -8.97 37.66
N LYS A 669 24.48 -7.96 37.30
CA LYS A 669 24.13 -6.54 37.49
C LYS A 669 23.06 -6.11 36.49
N PHE A 670 21.79 -6.23 36.91
CA PHE A 670 20.66 -5.71 36.17
C PHE A 670 20.78 -4.21 35.88
N GLY A 671 20.37 -3.80 34.68
CA GLY A 671 20.32 -2.40 34.30
C GLY A 671 19.21 -1.62 35.03
N PHE A 672 19.42 -0.32 35.21
CA PHE A 672 18.57 0.65 35.91
C PHE A 672 17.07 0.63 35.54
N PHE A 673 16.73 0.11 34.35
CA PHE A 673 15.36 -0.04 33.86
C PHE A 673 14.60 -1.17 34.59
N ALA A 674 15.27 -2.27 34.96
CA ALA A 674 14.66 -3.42 35.62
C ALA A 674 14.30 -3.12 37.09
N GLU A 675 15.11 -2.32 37.79
CA GLU A 675 14.76 -1.79 39.12
C GLU A 675 13.51 -0.91 39.06
N MET A 676 13.42 -0.07 38.01
CA MET A 676 12.26 0.80 37.80
C MET A 676 10.97 -0.01 37.57
N LEU A 677 11.04 -1.07 36.75
CA LEU A 677 9.95 -2.03 36.53
C LEU A 677 9.51 -2.74 37.82
N LYS A 678 10.46 -3.25 38.64
CA LYS A 678 10.14 -3.82 39.97
C LYS A 678 9.48 -2.78 40.90
N SER A 679 9.90 -1.52 40.85
CA SER A 679 9.30 -0.43 41.66
C SER A 679 7.87 -0.06 41.23
N ALA A 680 7.50 -0.31 39.97
CA ALA A 680 6.15 -0.10 39.45
C ALA A 680 5.21 -1.27 39.78
N LEU A 681 5.67 -2.51 39.61
CA LEU A 681 4.88 -3.73 39.84
C LEU A 681 4.52 -3.96 41.31
N SER A 682 5.33 -3.47 42.25
CA SER A 682 5.13 -3.63 43.70
C SER A 682 4.08 -2.69 44.32
N LYS A 683 3.35 -1.89 43.52
CA LYS A 683 2.36 -0.90 44.01
C LYS A 683 0.94 -1.11 43.47
N LYS A 684 0.39 -2.34 43.55
CA LYS A 684 -1.06 -2.55 43.36
C LYS A 684 -1.62 -3.87 43.94
N GLN A 685 -2.06 -3.83 45.20
CA GLN A 685 -3.24 -4.60 45.67
C GLN A 685 -3.83 -3.94 46.94
N PRO A 686 -5.16 -3.80 47.06
CA PRO A 686 -5.78 -3.15 48.22
C PRO A 686 -6.52 -4.12 49.17
N GLY A 687 -6.63 -3.73 50.45
CA GLY A 687 -7.78 -4.07 51.29
C GLY A 687 -7.58 -5.14 52.38
N GLN A 688 -7.33 -4.68 53.61
CA GLN A 688 -8.19 -4.95 54.79
C GLN A 688 -7.90 -3.91 55.89
N GLU A 689 -8.81 -3.75 56.86
CA GLU A 689 -8.92 -2.57 57.76
C GLU A 689 -8.73 -2.96 59.26
N GLU A 690 -9.10 -2.04 60.17
CA GLU A 690 -9.06 -2.11 61.66
C GLU A 690 -7.65 -1.89 62.29
N GLU A 691 -7.37 -0.80 63.02
CA GLU A 691 -7.87 -0.29 64.33
C GLU A 691 -7.11 -0.89 65.55
N GLU A 692 -6.75 -0.15 66.62
CA GLU A 692 -6.60 1.31 66.82
C GLU A 692 -5.07 1.59 67.09
N GLU A 693 -4.52 2.45 67.96
CA GLU A 693 -5.01 3.44 68.93
C GLU A 693 -4.17 4.75 68.83
N LYS A 694 -4.09 5.55 69.91
CA LYS A 694 -3.39 6.85 69.93
C LYS A 694 -2.05 6.78 70.69
N GLU A 695 -1.17 7.76 70.45
CA GLU A 695 -0.92 8.81 71.45
C GLU A 695 -0.05 9.95 70.87
N LYS A 696 0.01 11.08 71.59
CA LYS A 696 0.64 12.33 71.13
C LYS A 696 1.99 12.57 71.80
N LYS A 697 3.00 13.00 71.03
CA LYS A 697 3.76 14.23 71.31
C LYS A 697 4.65 14.66 70.15
#